data_AF-A0AAU4H409-F1
#
_entry.id   AF-A0AAU4H409-F1
#
_cell.length_a   1.000
_cell.length_b   1.000
_cell.length_c   1.000
_cell.angle_alpha   90.00
_cell.angle_beta   90.00
_cell.angle_gamma   90.00
#
_symmetry.space_group_name_H-M   'P 1'
#
loop_
_entity.id
_entity.type
_entity.pdbx_description
1 polymer ?
#
loop_
_entity_poly.entity_id
_entity_poly.type
_entity_poly.pdbx_seq_one_letter_code
_entity_poly.pdbx_strand_id
1 'polypeptide(L)'
;MGRGLHGRGALFEAQPPGLASRLIGLRPYELLTSPYEHPEPPFVVFAGARGLGKSMALAELRSAYRGHTPVALIDCEADRLTRLPDGRPAATWSPVWQALATVAEQLREPVVHGAGSIDFPRLEAGLLAVCATGWGSRDEDSAREEARRILLLSDPARRWAVIAQGWAGKVASRLIANLSGTGPVGQAVIEATLDTLFDLVWTPNGLLKAGADWYSAYPGASGDAKRGLIEIARDFRADGTSRADAERWLLRALLADLGDTYRRRWERMRRVGRPVVLVDNVQSGPGPGLMKAVLKERADGVGDQVVFFAGLRGRRHPELPDAVRHPLPEVARASGWVPGASPSSRALLVTLPALTPEEARRVIADMCATEADADGATRVEVPPQLPYAIHRLTAGSPLGAAVLGQAVRQNRPAGAVSPGELLTAGLKPDGDAEGERRPVYRELLDRLVPPGLAEELAVLATAHDGDSARALAEARLGDSFGAAGVNRLRTQLTAEGLPPAEGYFVGDPFLRTLLLLRLHLDDADHGRWRAVHRSLLSHYDGLPGNPDTPARARYRLHHELALGDTADAVAYLRTTFRTVTPYAWLETLLFVTSAPYYHAHDPHGRDIGAPGDHRKAVALARTDAEEDPPAGVDPALHLTVRRLLHAVWQVTDPLVLPDEEVAGRMHFDLEQLSNIWPAGSEPLWRAAQQWPEQALAGRPLRVPGGDDRDGGGR
;
A
#
# COMPACT_ATOMS: atom_id res chain seq x y z
N MET A 1 7.22 -20.81 -10.42
CA MET A 1 8.56 -20.22 -10.22
C MET A 1 8.48 -18.71 -10.44
N GLY A 2 8.75 -17.90 -9.41
CA GLY A 2 9.25 -16.50 -9.48
C GLY A 2 8.63 -15.46 -10.42
N ARG A 3 7.48 -15.70 -11.04
CA ARG A 3 6.88 -14.71 -11.97
C ARG A 3 6.33 -13.53 -11.16
N GLY A 4 6.92 -12.35 -11.35
CA GLY A 4 6.30 -11.09 -10.94
C GLY A 4 6.96 -10.29 -9.80
N LEU A 5 8.06 -10.75 -9.22
CA LEU A 5 8.79 -10.00 -8.19
C LEU A 5 9.94 -9.13 -8.73
N HIS A 6 9.68 -8.47 -9.85
CA HIS A 6 10.63 -7.56 -10.47
C HIS A 6 11.03 -6.44 -9.50
N GLY A 7 12.32 -6.16 -9.43
CA GLY A 7 12.92 -5.20 -8.47
C GLY A 7 12.88 -5.61 -7.01
N ARG A 8 12.54 -6.89 -6.69
CA ARG A 8 12.54 -7.44 -5.31
C ARG A 8 13.58 -8.54 -5.11
N GLY A 9 14.50 -8.71 -6.07
CA GLY A 9 15.53 -9.77 -6.07
C GLY A 9 16.35 -9.83 -4.78
N ALA A 10 16.73 -8.68 -4.21
CA ALA A 10 17.48 -8.61 -2.95
C ALA A 10 16.84 -9.33 -1.74
N LEU A 11 15.54 -9.63 -1.79
CA LEU A 11 14.87 -10.46 -0.78
C LEU A 11 15.08 -11.95 -0.98
N PHE A 12 15.09 -12.42 -2.24
CA PHE A 12 14.95 -13.82 -2.63
C PHE A 12 16.13 -14.41 -3.42
N GLU A 13 17.16 -13.61 -3.74
CA GLU A 13 18.35 -14.12 -4.44
C GLU A 13 18.97 -15.30 -3.69
N ALA A 14 19.30 -16.37 -4.42
CA ALA A 14 19.96 -17.53 -3.84
C ALA A 14 21.47 -17.32 -3.69
N GLN A 15 22.09 -16.56 -4.62
CA GLN A 15 23.52 -16.26 -4.64
C GLN A 15 23.78 -14.84 -5.19
N PRO A 16 24.30 -13.90 -4.36
CA PRO A 16 24.44 -14.02 -2.91
C PRO A 16 23.07 -14.24 -2.23
N PRO A 17 23.01 -14.88 -1.04
CA PRO A 17 21.74 -15.11 -0.37
C PRO A 17 21.09 -13.78 0.02
N GLY A 18 19.85 -13.57 -0.43
CA GLY A 18 19.05 -12.38 -0.14
C GLY A 18 18.66 -12.28 1.34
N LEU A 19 18.05 -11.15 1.71
CA LEU A 19 17.70 -10.84 3.10
C LEU A 19 16.85 -11.95 3.75
N ALA A 20 15.84 -12.47 3.05
CA ALA A 20 14.94 -13.48 3.62
C ALA A 20 15.70 -14.74 4.00
N SER A 21 16.61 -15.21 3.12
CA SER A 21 17.38 -16.42 3.37
C SER A 21 18.35 -16.27 4.53
N ARG A 22 18.99 -15.10 4.67
CA ARG A 22 19.93 -14.81 5.75
C ARG A 22 19.24 -14.63 7.10
N LEU A 23 17.98 -14.22 7.12
CA LEU A 23 17.19 -14.11 8.37
C LEU A 23 16.54 -15.43 8.76
N ILE A 24 15.97 -16.16 7.79
CA ILE A 24 15.24 -17.42 8.01
C ILE A 24 16.20 -18.62 8.13
N GLY A 25 17.41 -18.52 7.57
CA GLY A 25 18.39 -19.61 7.54
C GLY A 25 18.09 -20.70 6.51
N LEU A 26 17.23 -20.39 5.53
CA LEU A 26 16.83 -21.28 4.44
C LEU A 26 16.79 -20.53 3.12
N ARG A 27 17.26 -21.17 2.05
CA ARG A 27 17.09 -20.66 0.69
C ARG A 27 15.60 -20.71 0.29
N PRO A 28 15.11 -19.78 -0.54
CA PRO A 28 13.72 -19.77 -0.96
C PRO A 28 13.45 -21.00 -1.83
N TYR A 29 12.27 -21.62 -1.70
CA TYR A 29 11.86 -22.81 -2.47
C TYR A 29 12.68 -24.09 -2.23
N GLU A 30 13.65 -24.06 -1.33
CA GLU A 30 14.61 -25.14 -1.13
C GLU A 30 14.77 -25.45 0.36
N LEU A 31 15.14 -26.69 0.68
CA LEU A 31 15.53 -27.10 2.04
C LEU A 31 17.02 -26.86 2.32
N LEU A 32 17.70 -26.07 1.49
CA LEU A 32 19.11 -25.75 1.67
C LEU A 32 19.29 -24.66 2.72
N THR A 33 20.14 -24.94 3.71
CA THR A 33 20.43 -24.01 4.79
C THR A 33 21.25 -22.81 4.30
N SER A 34 21.01 -21.67 4.94
CA SER A 34 21.79 -20.45 4.80
C SER A 34 22.30 -20.03 6.18
N PRO A 35 23.53 -19.51 6.30
CA PRO A 35 23.99 -18.97 7.57
C PRO A 35 23.10 -17.80 8.02
N TYR A 36 22.80 -17.77 9.33
CA TYR A 36 22.07 -16.66 9.92
C TYR A 36 22.94 -15.41 9.94
N GLU A 37 22.39 -14.28 9.52
CA GLU A 37 23.07 -12.99 9.68
C GLU A 37 23.15 -12.56 11.15
N HIS A 38 22.06 -12.77 11.89
CA HIS A 38 21.91 -12.31 13.28
C HIS A 38 21.47 -13.46 14.20
N PRO A 39 22.02 -13.56 15.42
CA PRO A 39 21.58 -14.56 16.40
C PRO A 39 20.13 -14.36 16.86
N GLU A 40 19.69 -13.10 16.93
CA GLU A 40 18.30 -12.70 17.10
C GLU A 40 17.83 -11.98 15.83
N PRO A 41 16.71 -12.37 15.20
CA PRO A 41 16.25 -11.70 14.00
C PRO A 41 15.65 -10.32 14.29
N PRO A 42 15.82 -9.31 13.41
CA PRO A 42 15.05 -8.07 13.48
C PRO A 42 13.56 -8.29 13.20
N PHE A 43 12.73 -7.33 13.59
CA PHE A 43 11.36 -7.21 13.05
C PHE A 43 11.43 -6.44 11.74
N VAL A 44 11.27 -7.12 10.60
CA VAL A 44 11.45 -6.49 9.28
C VAL A 44 10.16 -5.83 8.84
N VAL A 45 10.22 -4.56 8.42
CA VAL A 45 9.06 -3.79 7.96
C VAL A 45 9.29 -3.33 6.52
N PHE A 46 8.56 -3.90 5.56
CA PHE A 46 8.49 -3.37 4.21
C PHE A 46 7.65 -2.10 4.19
N ALA A 47 8.29 -0.97 3.89
CA ALA A 47 7.67 0.34 3.91
C ALA A 47 7.50 0.92 2.49
N GLY A 48 6.46 1.73 2.32
CA GLY A 48 6.17 2.45 1.09
C GLY A 48 4.68 2.73 0.88
N ALA A 49 4.34 3.51 -0.14
CA ALA A 49 2.95 3.79 -0.53
C ALA A 49 2.17 2.51 -0.91
N ARG A 50 0.84 2.64 -1.04
CA ARG A 50 0.00 1.59 -1.64
C ARG A 50 0.48 1.26 -3.06
N GLY A 51 0.29 0.01 -3.47
CA GLY A 51 0.69 -0.46 -4.80
C GLY A 51 2.17 -0.83 -4.99
N LEU A 52 3.07 -0.55 -4.02
CA LEU A 52 4.51 -0.88 -4.11
C LEU A 52 4.89 -2.36 -3.93
N GLY A 53 3.90 -3.26 -3.94
CA GLY A 53 4.14 -4.71 -3.95
C GLY A 53 4.48 -5.34 -2.59
N LYS A 54 4.16 -4.67 -1.48
CA LYS A 54 4.39 -5.23 -0.11
C LYS A 54 3.63 -6.54 0.11
N SER A 55 2.32 -6.54 -0.13
CA SER A 55 1.47 -7.73 -0.01
C SER A 55 1.93 -8.87 -0.92
N MET A 56 2.38 -8.55 -2.14
CA MET A 56 2.97 -9.53 -3.06
C MET A 56 4.29 -10.10 -2.53
N ALA A 57 5.17 -9.27 -1.95
CA ALA A 57 6.40 -9.75 -1.33
C ALA A 57 6.13 -10.68 -0.14
N LEU A 58 5.12 -10.36 0.69
CA LEU A 58 4.70 -11.24 1.78
C LEU A 58 4.06 -12.55 1.26
N ALA A 59 3.23 -12.47 0.22
CA ALA A 59 2.65 -13.65 -0.42
C ALA A 59 3.73 -14.57 -1.01
N GLU A 60 4.76 -14.00 -1.63
CA GLU A 60 5.90 -14.79 -2.10
C GLU A 60 6.70 -15.38 -0.94
N LEU A 61 6.98 -14.62 0.13
CA LEU A 61 7.65 -15.19 1.31
C LEU A 61 6.87 -16.38 1.85
N ARG A 62 5.54 -16.30 1.87
CA ARG A 62 4.70 -17.45 2.21
C ARG A 62 4.92 -18.60 1.23
N SER A 63 4.80 -18.35 -0.07
CA SER A 63 4.97 -19.35 -1.13
C SER A 63 6.33 -20.05 -1.06
N ALA A 64 7.42 -19.29 -0.93
CA ALA A 64 8.78 -19.79 -0.95
C ALA A 64 9.13 -20.67 0.25
N TYR A 65 8.54 -20.41 1.41
CA TYR A 65 8.88 -21.08 2.67
C TYR A 65 7.81 -22.07 3.14
N ARG A 66 6.59 -22.02 2.57
CA ARG A 66 5.53 -22.97 2.88
C ARG A 66 5.98 -24.40 2.54
N GLY A 67 5.73 -25.32 3.47
CA GLY A 67 6.14 -26.72 3.36
C GLY A 67 7.59 -27.00 3.79
N HIS A 68 8.40 -25.95 4.00
CA HIS A 68 9.81 -26.07 4.41
C HIS A 68 10.04 -25.66 5.88
N THR A 69 9.38 -24.59 6.33
CA THR A 69 9.36 -24.10 7.72
C THR A 69 7.94 -23.66 8.07
N PRO A 70 7.53 -23.60 9.36
CA PRO A 70 6.25 -23.02 9.76
C PRO A 70 6.14 -21.56 9.32
N VAL A 71 5.08 -21.24 8.58
CA VAL A 71 4.80 -19.88 8.10
C VAL A 71 3.34 -19.52 8.37
N ALA A 72 3.12 -18.35 8.96
CA ALA A 72 1.80 -17.74 9.07
C ALA A 72 1.74 -16.41 8.32
N LEU A 73 0.60 -16.12 7.70
CA LEU A 73 0.28 -14.83 7.08
C LEU A 73 -1.06 -14.34 7.60
N ILE A 74 -1.05 -13.14 8.19
CA ILE A 74 -2.27 -12.41 8.56
C ILE A 74 -2.34 -11.08 7.81
N ASP A 75 -3.54 -10.71 7.39
CA ASP A 75 -3.85 -9.37 6.90
C ASP A 75 -4.61 -8.65 8.01
N CYS A 76 -3.99 -7.61 8.56
CA CYS A 76 -4.54 -6.87 9.68
C CYS A 76 -5.79 -6.04 9.34
N GLU A 77 -6.18 -5.95 8.07
CA GLU A 77 -7.43 -5.31 7.64
C GLU A 77 -8.57 -6.29 7.39
N ALA A 78 -8.30 -7.60 7.39
CA ALA A 78 -9.32 -8.59 7.16
C ALA A 78 -10.43 -8.48 8.23
N ASP A 79 -11.69 -8.46 7.80
CA ASP A 79 -12.88 -8.34 8.66
C ASP A 79 -12.85 -9.29 9.87
N ARG A 80 -12.37 -10.51 9.68
CA ARG A 80 -12.22 -11.51 10.77
C ARG A 80 -11.29 -11.09 11.92
N LEU A 81 -10.39 -10.13 11.69
CA LEU A 81 -9.44 -9.60 12.69
C LEU A 81 -9.83 -8.21 13.21
N THR A 82 -10.67 -7.49 12.47
CA THR A 82 -11.05 -6.10 12.78
C THR A 82 -12.46 -5.98 13.34
N ARG A 83 -13.38 -6.87 12.93
CA ARG A 83 -14.78 -6.89 13.39
C ARG A 83 -14.94 -7.91 14.52
N LEU A 84 -15.54 -7.45 15.62
CA LEU A 84 -16.01 -8.32 16.70
C LEU A 84 -17.03 -9.33 16.14
N PRO A 85 -16.83 -10.65 16.32
CA PRO A 85 -17.80 -11.64 15.88
C PRO A 85 -19.18 -11.44 16.54
N ASP A 86 -20.24 -11.67 15.79
CA ASP A 86 -21.61 -11.56 16.29
C ASP A 86 -21.83 -12.48 17.50
N GLY A 87 -22.53 -11.97 18.52
CA GLY A 87 -22.80 -12.70 19.77
C GLY A 87 -21.65 -12.71 20.78
N ARG A 88 -20.45 -12.26 20.43
CA ARG A 88 -19.29 -12.28 21.34
C ARG A 88 -19.23 -11.03 22.24
N PRO A 89 -18.99 -11.17 23.55
CA PRO A 89 -18.71 -10.02 24.42
C PRO A 89 -17.39 -9.34 24.04
N ALA A 90 -17.40 -8.02 23.87
CA ALA A 90 -16.19 -7.23 23.59
C ALA A 90 -15.11 -7.35 24.68
N ALA A 91 -15.49 -7.72 25.90
CA ALA A 91 -14.55 -7.90 27.01
C ALA A 91 -13.66 -9.15 26.88
N THR A 92 -14.02 -10.12 26.01
CA THR A 92 -13.31 -11.39 25.84
C THR A 92 -12.73 -11.58 24.44
N TRP A 93 -12.65 -10.48 23.70
CA TRP A 93 -12.11 -10.44 22.36
C TRP A 93 -11.30 -9.18 22.16
N SER A 94 -10.20 -9.31 21.43
CA SER A 94 -9.50 -8.18 20.87
C SER A 94 -8.91 -8.58 19.52
N PRO A 95 -8.60 -7.60 18.65
CA PRO A 95 -7.91 -7.87 17.40
C PRO A 95 -6.62 -8.67 17.61
N VAL A 96 -5.80 -8.28 18.61
CA VAL A 96 -4.50 -8.92 18.88
C VAL A 96 -4.69 -10.36 19.35
N TRP A 97 -5.65 -10.60 20.25
CA TRP A 97 -6.02 -11.93 20.71
C TRP A 97 -6.39 -12.84 19.52
N GLN A 98 -7.24 -12.36 18.62
CA GLN A 98 -7.66 -13.10 17.43
C GLN A 98 -6.50 -13.35 16.46
N ALA A 99 -5.62 -12.36 16.28
CA ALA A 99 -4.43 -12.50 15.45
C ALA A 99 -3.48 -13.57 16.00
N LEU A 100 -3.24 -13.63 17.32
CA LEU A 100 -2.42 -14.65 17.95
C LEU A 100 -3.00 -16.05 17.76
N ALA A 101 -4.31 -16.22 17.93
CA ALA A 101 -5.00 -17.48 17.66
C ALA A 101 -4.84 -17.91 16.19
N THR A 102 -5.10 -17.02 15.24
CA THR A 102 -4.97 -17.29 13.80
C THR A 102 -3.52 -17.56 13.37
N VAL A 103 -2.53 -16.88 13.95
CA VAL A 103 -1.11 -17.14 13.70
C VAL A 103 -0.75 -18.54 14.21
N ALA A 104 -1.14 -18.87 15.44
CA ALA A 104 -0.87 -20.19 16.02
C ALA A 104 -1.47 -21.29 15.14
N GLU A 105 -2.75 -21.17 14.74
CA GLU A 105 -3.43 -22.12 13.83
C GLU A 105 -2.64 -22.39 12.55
N GLN A 106 -2.17 -21.34 11.87
CA GLN A 106 -1.41 -21.48 10.63
C GLN A 106 -0.02 -22.10 10.86
N LEU A 107 0.67 -21.75 11.95
CA LEU A 107 1.98 -22.32 12.28
C LEU A 107 1.94 -23.81 12.63
N ARG A 108 0.75 -24.37 12.93
CA ARG A 108 0.57 -25.80 13.17
C ARG A 108 0.50 -26.64 11.90
N GLU A 109 0.25 -26.04 10.74
CA GLU A 109 0.20 -26.75 9.47
C GLU A 109 1.46 -27.65 9.34
N PRO A 110 1.29 -28.98 9.14
CA PRO A 110 2.42 -29.89 9.08
C PRO A 110 3.41 -29.50 7.98
N VAL A 111 4.70 -29.44 8.34
CA VAL A 111 5.79 -29.27 7.38
C VAL A 111 6.13 -30.63 6.76
N VAL A 112 6.38 -30.70 5.45
CA VAL A 112 6.31 -31.91 4.60
C VAL A 112 7.35 -33.00 4.93
N HIS A 113 8.22 -32.81 5.93
CA HIS A 113 9.29 -33.76 6.26
C HIS A 113 9.33 -34.17 7.75
N GLY A 114 8.27 -34.81 8.23
CA GLY A 114 8.31 -35.64 9.45
C GLY A 114 8.54 -34.91 10.78
N ALA A 115 8.57 -33.57 10.79
CA ALA A 115 8.76 -32.75 11.98
C ALA A 115 7.50 -32.64 12.87
N GLY A 116 6.33 -33.07 12.35
CA GLY A 116 5.04 -32.98 13.06
C GLY A 116 4.48 -31.56 13.15
N SER A 117 3.29 -31.42 13.71
CA SER A 117 2.70 -30.12 14.06
C SER A 117 3.45 -29.48 15.24
N ILE A 118 3.35 -28.16 15.34
CA ILE A 118 3.77 -27.42 16.54
C ILE A 118 2.60 -27.43 17.53
N ASP A 119 2.90 -27.53 18.82
CA ASP A 119 1.91 -27.41 19.88
C ASP A 119 2.10 -26.09 20.63
N PHE A 120 0.99 -25.48 21.06
CA PHE A 120 0.98 -24.18 21.73
C PHE A 120 0.29 -24.24 23.10
N PRO A 121 0.78 -25.08 24.04
CA PRO A 121 0.07 -25.33 25.29
C PRO A 121 -0.01 -24.11 26.23
N ARG A 122 0.97 -23.20 26.20
CA ARG A 122 0.94 -21.98 27.04
C ARG A 122 -0.03 -20.97 26.46
N LEU A 123 0.05 -20.74 25.15
CA LEU A 123 -0.87 -19.84 24.48
C LEU A 123 -2.31 -20.35 24.60
N GLU A 124 -2.55 -21.64 24.36
CA GLU A 124 -3.85 -22.29 24.52
C GLU A 124 -4.45 -22.04 25.91
N ALA A 125 -3.67 -22.18 26.98
CA ALA A 125 -4.13 -21.93 28.34
C ALA A 125 -4.57 -20.48 28.56
N GLY A 126 -3.79 -19.50 28.09
CA GLY A 126 -4.15 -18.08 28.20
C GLY A 126 -5.35 -17.69 27.34
N LEU A 127 -5.40 -18.17 26.09
CA LEU A 127 -6.52 -17.91 25.18
C LEU A 127 -7.83 -18.46 25.75
N LEU A 128 -7.80 -19.69 26.29
CA LEU A 128 -8.95 -20.29 26.97
C LEU A 128 -9.35 -19.50 28.21
N ALA A 129 -8.39 -19.07 29.04
CA ALA A 129 -8.71 -18.31 30.24
C ALA A 129 -9.42 -16.98 29.92
N VAL A 130 -8.97 -16.27 28.88
CA VAL A 130 -9.64 -15.05 28.40
C VAL A 130 -11.05 -15.36 27.87
N CYS A 131 -11.19 -16.37 27.01
CA CYS A 131 -12.48 -16.77 26.43
C CYS A 131 -13.50 -17.21 27.49
N ALA A 132 -13.05 -17.96 28.50
CA ALA A 132 -13.88 -18.52 29.56
C ALA A 132 -14.67 -17.44 30.32
N THR A 133 -14.12 -16.23 30.43
CA THR A 133 -14.80 -15.11 31.12
C THR A 133 -16.04 -14.56 30.42
N GLY A 134 -16.29 -15.01 29.19
CA GLY A 134 -17.39 -14.54 28.34
C GLY A 134 -18.47 -15.59 28.09
N TRP A 135 -18.31 -16.80 28.64
CA TRP A 135 -19.29 -17.88 28.47
C TRP A 135 -20.53 -17.60 29.33
N GLY A 136 -21.68 -17.45 28.67
CA GLY A 136 -22.99 -17.27 29.31
C GLY A 136 -24.03 -18.24 28.74
N SER A 137 -25.16 -18.39 29.43
CA SER A 137 -26.22 -19.37 29.12
C SER A 137 -26.95 -19.16 27.79
N ARG A 138 -26.72 -18.05 27.09
CA ARG A 138 -27.42 -17.71 25.82
C ARG A 138 -26.67 -18.15 24.56
N ASP A 139 -25.43 -18.61 24.64
CA ASP A 139 -24.61 -18.91 23.47
C ASP A 139 -23.64 -20.08 23.71
N GLU A 140 -24.19 -21.23 24.10
CA GLU A 140 -23.39 -22.44 24.41
C GLU A 140 -22.66 -23.01 23.20
N ASP A 141 -23.27 -22.96 22.01
CA ASP A 141 -22.71 -23.61 20.83
C ASP A 141 -21.54 -22.81 20.24
N SER A 142 -21.61 -21.47 20.23
CA SER A 142 -20.48 -20.61 19.87
C SER A 142 -19.32 -20.75 20.87
N ALA A 143 -19.63 -20.76 22.18
CA ALA A 143 -18.62 -20.99 23.22
C ALA A 143 -17.93 -22.35 23.06
N ARG A 144 -18.67 -23.41 22.73
CA ARG A 144 -18.13 -24.75 22.46
C ARG A 144 -17.24 -24.76 21.22
N GLU A 145 -17.67 -24.12 20.14
CA GLU A 145 -16.91 -24.14 18.89
C GLU A 145 -15.59 -23.37 19.02
N GLU A 146 -15.61 -22.22 19.70
CA GLU A 146 -14.39 -21.46 19.95
C GLU A 146 -13.44 -22.19 20.92
N ALA A 147 -13.98 -22.80 21.98
CA ALA A 147 -13.16 -23.59 22.89
C ALA A 147 -12.55 -24.81 22.18
N ARG A 148 -13.28 -25.46 21.26
CA ARG A 148 -12.74 -26.53 20.40
C ARG A 148 -11.62 -25.99 19.51
N ARG A 149 -11.86 -24.88 18.83
CA ARG A 149 -10.86 -24.22 17.96
C ARG A 149 -9.56 -23.91 18.71
N ILE A 150 -9.64 -23.39 19.94
CA ILE A 150 -8.47 -23.11 20.77
C ILE A 150 -7.81 -24.39 21.29
N LEU A 151 -8.56 -25.39 21.75
CA LEU A 151 -8.00 -26.67 22.22
C LEU A 151 -7.31 -27.47 21.11
N LEU A 152 -7.70 -27.22 19.85
CA LEU A 152 -7.02 -27.78 18.70
C LEU A 152 -5.62 -27.20 18.53
N LEU A 153 -5.21 -26.14 19.23
CA LEU A 153 -3.85 -25.58 19.14
C LEU A 153 -2.75 -26.51 19.67
N SER A 154 -3.10 -27.64 20.27
CA SER A 154 -2.14 -28.66 20.67
C SER A 154 -2.67 -30.10 20.40
N ASP A 155 -1.77 -31.07 20.20
CA ASP A 155 -1.93 -32.45 19.64
C ASP A 155 -3.37 -33.02 19.54
N PRO A 156 -3.94 -33.16 18.32
CA PRO A 156 -5.28 -33.71 18.13
C PRO A 156 -5.38 -35.22 18.43
N ALA A 157 -4.37 -36.03 18.10
CA ALA A 157 -4.48 -37.51 18.11
C ALA A 157 -4.57 -38.11 19.52
N ARG A 158 -3.86 -37.52 20.49
CA ARG A 158 -3.93 -37.92 21.91
C ARG A 158 -5.22 -37.46 22.62
N ARG A 159 -5.97 -36.53 22.03
CA ARG A 159 -7.04 -35.77 22.69
C ARG A 159 -8.45 -36.10 22.21
N TRP A 160 -8.63 -36.54 20.97
CA TRP A 160 -9.90 -37.08 20.48
C TRP A 160 -10.44 -38.20 21.40
N ALA A 161 -9.56 -38.98 22.03
CA ALA A 161 -9.91 -40.00 23.01
C ALA A 161 -10.44 -39.45 24.36
N VAL A 162 -10.06 -38.24 24.77
CA VAL A 162 -10.48 -37.60 26.04
C VAL A 162 -11.73 -36.74 25.84
N ILE A 163 -11.87 -36.12 24.66
CA ILE A 163 -12.96 -35.19 24.33
C ILE A 163 -14.25 -35.94 23.92
N ALA A 164 -14.14 -37.12 23.31
CA ALA A 164 -15.27 -37.89 22.80
C ALA A 164 -16.26 -38.44 23.86
N GLN A 165 -16.00 -38.26 25.17
CA GLN A 165 -16.83 -38.85 26.24
C GLN A 165 -17.51 -37.82 27.19
N GLY A 166 -17.61 -36.53 26.83
CA GLY A 166 -18.61 -35.63 27.46
C GLY A 166 -18.13 -34.30 28.07
N TRP A 167 -17.05 -33.71 27.55
CA TRP A 167 -16.47 -32.45 28.06
C TRP A 167 -17.37 -31.21 27.84
N ALA A 168 -17.85 -30.98 26.62
CA ALA A 168 -18.62 -29.78 26.26
C ALA A 168 -20.02 -29.70 26.92
N GLY A 169 -20.61 -30.86 27.25
CA GLY A 169 -21.88 -30.95 27.98
C GLY A 169 -21.71 -30.70 29.48
N LYS A 170 -20.66 -31.25 30.10
CA LYS A 170 -20.40 -31.12 31.55
C LYS A 170 -19.90 -29.75 31.97
N VAL A 171 -19.10 -29.08 31.14
CA VAL A 171 -18.64 -27.69 31.37
C VAL A 171 -19.82 -26.74 31.32
N ALA A 172 -20.61 -26.78 30.25
CA ALA A 172 -21.81 -25.96 30.10
C ALA A 172 -22.83 -26.23 31.23
N SER A 173 -23.11 -27.50 31.56
CA SER A 173 -24.07 -27.84 32.61
C SER A 173 -23.63 -27.42 34.02
N ARG A 174 -22.32 -27.47 34.34
CA ARG A 174 -21.79 -27.03 35.64
C ARG A 174 -21.70 -25.49 35.74
N LEU A 175 -21.42 -24.80 34.64
CA LEU A 175 -21.50 -23.34 34.55
C LEU A 175 -22.92 -22.82 34.78
N ILE A 176 -23.93 -23.44 34.17
CA ILE A 176 -25.34 -23.09 34.35
C ILE A 176 -25.80 -23.30 35.81
N ALA A 177 -25.33 -24.38 36.44
CA ALA A 177 -25.62 -24.66 37.85
C ALA A 177 -25.02 -23.60 38.80
N ASN A 178 -23.81 -23.10 38.52
CA ASN A 178 -23.12 -22.11 39.35
C ASN A 178 -23.58 -20.66 39.10
N LEU A 179 -24.10 -20.33 37.90
CA LEU A 179 -24.61 -19.00 37.54
C LEU A 179 -26.04 -18.71 38.03
N SER A 180 -26.72 -19.70 38.62
CA SER A 180 -28.05 -19.54 39.23
C SER A 180 -27.99 -18.91 40.63
N GLY A 181 -26.79 -18.61 41.16
CA GLY A 181 -26.57 -17.97 42.45
C GLY A 181 -26.44 -16.44 42.35
N THR A 182 -27.28 -15.72 43.09
CA THR A 182 -27.30 -14.24 43.17
C THR A 182 -26.09 -13.70 43.95
N GLY A 183 -25.01 -13.30 43.26
CA GLY A 183 -23.82 -12.66 43.86
C GLY A 183 -23.09 -11.74 42.87
N PRO A 184 -22.14 -10.90 43.33
CA PRO A 184 -21.48 -9.88 42.50
C PRO A 184 -20.75 -10.53 41.31
N VAL A 185 -21.28 -10.24 40.11
CA VAL A 185 -21.28 -11.12 38.93
C VAL A 185 -19.93 -11.17 38.18
N GLY A 186 -18.95 -10.34 38.55
CA GLY A 186 -17.69 -10.20 37.79
C GLY A 186 -16.61 -11.22 38.17
N GLN A 187 -16.16 -11.19 39.42
CA GLN A 187 -14.98 -11.92 39.89
C GLN A 187 -15.31 -13.39 40.23
N ALA A 188 -16.41 -13.61 40.96
CA ALA A 188 -16.84 -14.94 41.36
C ALA A 188 -17.17 -15.85 40.15
N VAL A 189 -17.61 -15.26 39.02
CA VAL A 189 -17.90 -15.99 37.79
C VAL A 189 -16.63 -16.40 37.05
N ILE A 190 -15.62 -15.51 36.98
CA ILE A 190 -14.31 -15.82 36.39
C ILE A 190 -13.64 -16.93 37.19
N GLU A 191 -13.60 -16.79 38.52
CA GLU A 191 -13.06 -17.78 39.43
C GLU A 191 -13.80 -19.11 39.30
N ALA A 192 -15.14 -19.16 39.42
CA ALA A 192 -15.90 -20.40 39.30
C ALA A 192 -15.75 -21.10 37.93
N THR A 193 -15.62 -20.32 36.85
CA THR A 193 -15.43 -20.87 35.50
C THR A 193 -14.02 -21.45 35.33
N LEU A 194 -13.00 -20.72 35.78
CA LEU A 194 -11.62 -21.19 35.75
C LEU A 194 -11.40 -22.35 36.72
N ASP A 195 -12.04 -22.38 37.88
CA ASP A 195 -12.05 -23.53 38.81
C ASP A 195 -12.54 -24.79 38.11
N THR A 196 -13.66 -24.68 37.40
CA THR A 196 -14.23 -25.79 36.62
C THR A 196 -13.28 -26.25 35.52
N LEU A 197 -12.59 -25.31 34.85
CA LEU A 197 -11.59 -25.63 33.83
C LEU A 197 -10.31 -26.23 34.43
N PHE A 198 -9.86 -25.78 35.60
CA PHE A 198 -8.71 -26.34 36.32
C PHE A 198 -8.95 -27.78 36.73
N ASP A 199 -10.12 -28.05 37.29
CA ASP A 199 -10.51 -29.39 37.74
C ASP A 199 -10.75 -30.36 36.57
N LEU A 200 -11.05 -29.85 35.37
CA LEU A 200 -11.42 -30.68 34.22
C LEU A 200 -10.29 -30.81 33.17
N VAL A 201 -9.46 -29.78 33.01
CA VAL A 201 -8.48 -29.63 31.92
C VAL A 201 -7.04 -29.56 32.46
N TRP A 202 -6.83 -28.89 33.60
CA TRP A 202 -5.51 -28.64 34.19
C TRP A 202 -5.23 -29.47 35.46
N THR A 203 -5.71 -30.71 35.51
CA THR A 203 -5.52 -31.61 36.67
C THR A 203 -4.04 -31.92 36.96
N PRO A 204 -3.69 -32.41 38.17
CA PRO A 204 -2.30 -32.73 38.55
C PRO A 204 -1.59 -33.74 37.64
N ASN A 205 -2.36 -34.58 36.92
CA ASN A 205 -1.94 -35.54 35.89
C ASN A 205 -2.39 -35.14 34.47
N GLY A 206 -2.84 -33.89 34.29
CA GLY A 206 -3.57 -33.40 33.11
C GLY A 206 -2.68 -32.88 31.98
N LEU A 207 -3.21 -32.97 30.75
CA LEU A 207 -2.52 -32.70 29.47
C LEU A 207 -2.05 -31.24 29.29
N LEU A 208 -2.60 -30.27 30.04
CA LEU A 208 -2.29 -28.84 29.91
C LEU A 208 -1.61 -28.22 31.14
N LYS A 209 -1.28 -29.01 32.17
CA LYS A 209 -0.65 -28.52 33.40
C LYS A 209 0.62 -27.70 33.13
N ALA A 210 1.50 -28.21 32.27
CA ALA A 210 2.75 -27.53 31.91
C ALA A 210 2.52 -26.17 31.19
N GLY A 211 1.38 -26.02 30.50
CA GLY A 211 0.97 -24.75 29.89
C GLY A 211 0.39 -23.76 30.92
N ALA A 212 -0.40 -24.26 31.87
CA ALA A 212 -0.93 -23.45 32.97
C ALA A 212 0.16 -22.99 33.96
N ASP A 213 1.12 -23.86 34.28
CA ASP A 213 2.24 -23.55 35.20
C ASP A 213 3.03 -22.30 34.76
N TRP A 214 3.07 -21.99 33.46
CA TRP A 214 3.64 -20.74 32.92
C TRP A 214 3.04 -19.48 33.55
N TYR A 215 1.74 -19.52 33.86
CA TYR A 215 1.01 -18.38 34.40
C TYR A 215 1.27 -18.16 35.89
N SER A 216 1.94 -19.09 36.59
CA SER A 216 2.42 -18.84 37.96
C SER A 216 3.36 -17.64 38.07
N ALA A 217 4.01 -17.27 36.96
CA ALA A 217 4.90 -16.11 36.83
C ALA A 217 4.20 -14.83 36.35
N TYR A 218 2.89 -14.87 36.07
CA TYR A 218 2.13 -13.68 35.65
C TYR A 218 2.08 -12.65 36.80
N PRO A 219 2.14 -11.33 36.54
CA PRO A 219 2.03 -10.32 37.59
C PRO A 219 0.77 -10.52 38.46
N GLY A 220 0.95 -10.62 39.78
CA GLY A 220 -0.15 -10.89 40.72
C GLY A 220 -0.43 -12.37 40.99
N ALA A 221 0.12 -13.31 40.21
CA ALA A 221 -0.08 -14.75 40.39
C ALA A 221 0.48 -15.31 41.71
N SER A 222 1.49 -14.66 42.29
CA SER A 222 2.13 -15.08 43.55
C SER A 222 2.62 -16.55 43.56
N GLY A 223 3.04 -17.06 42.40
CA GLY A 223 3.49 -18.45 42.23
C GLY A 223 2.36 -19.47 42.04
N ASP A 224 1.10 -19.05 42.03
CA ASP A 224 -0.06 -19.90 41.74
C ASP A 224 -0.51 -19.71 40.27
N ALA A 225 -0.41 -20.78 39.49
CA ALA A 225 -0.84 -20.82 38.09
C ALA A 225 -2.33 -20.47 37.91
N LYS A 226 -3.17 -20.90 38.85
CA LYS A 226 -4.61 -20.63 38.82
C LYS A 226 -4.90 -19.16 39.00
N ARG A 227 -4.28 -18.57 40.02
CA ARG A 227 -4.34 -17.13 40.23
C ARG A 227 -3.84 -16.39 39.00
N GLY A 228 -2.70 -16.79 38.42
CA GLY A 228 -2.19 -16.17 37.19
C GLY A 228 -3.16 -16.17 36.01
N LEU A 229 -3.88 -17.27 35.77
CA LEU A 229 -4.91 -17.34 34.72
C LEU A 229 -6.14 -16.47 35.03
N ILE A 230 -6.52 -16.32 36.31
CA ILE A 230 -7.55 -15.36 36.74
C ILE A 230 -7.08 -13.93 36.49
N GLU A 231 -5.83 -13.61 36.84
CA GLU A 231 -5.26 -12.26 36.72
C GLU A 231 -5.16 -11.83 35.26
N ILE A 232 -4.64 -12.67 34.35
CA ILE A 232 -4.57 -12.30 32.92
C ILE A 232 -5.97 -12.10 32.32
N ALA A 233 -6.95 -12.92 32.70
CA ALA A 233 -8.30 -12.79 32.20
C ALA A 233 -8.98 -11.50 32.72
N ARG A 234 -8.70 -11.12 33.98
CA ARG A 234 -9.13 -9.86 34.58
C ARG A 234 -8.49 -8.65 33.88
N ASP A 235 -7.17 -8.68 33.69
CA ASP A 235 -6.43 -7.59 33.05
C ASP A 235 -6.85 -7.40 31.58
N PHE A 236 -7.13 -8.50 30.87
CA PHE A 236 -7.67 -8.46 29.50
C PHE A 236 -9.04 -7.76 29.43
N ARG A 237 -9.91 -7.99 30.42
CA ARG A 237 -11.23 -7.35 30.50
C ARG A 237 -11.16 -5.87 30.86
N ALA A 238 -10.15 -5.44 31.59
CA ALA A 238 -10.03 -4.08 32.12
C ALA A 238 -9.77 -3.00 31.03
N ASP A 239 -9.51 -3.42 29.78
CA ASP A 239 -9.19 -2.56 28.64
C ASP A 239 -7.93 -1.68 28.85
N GLY A 240 -7.56 -0.88 27.85
CA GLY A 240 -6.43 0.04 27.92
C GLY A 240 -5.08 -0.66 28.13
N THR A 241 -4.27 -0.13 29.06
CA THR A 241 -2.91 -0.63 29.32
C THR A 241 -2.91 -2.06 29.87
N SER A 242 -3.87 -2.40 30.74
CA SER A 242 -3.97 -3.74 31.33
C SER A 242 -4.25 -4.80 30.26
N ARG A 243 -5.13 -4.50 29.29
CA ARG A 243 -5.37 -5.40 28.15
C ARG A 243 -4.12 -5.55 27.30
N ALA A 244 -3.43 -4.45 27.01
CA ALA A 244 -2.19 -4.50 26.23
C ALA A 244 -1.09 -5.34 26.90
N ASP A 245 -0.98 -5.30 28.23
CA ASP A 245 -0.04 -6.14 28.99
C ASP A 245 -0.46 -7.62 28.99
N ALA A 246 -1.76 -7.91 29.09
CA ALA A 246 -2.28 -9.27 28.95
C ALA A 246 -2.03 -9.84 27.53
N GLU A 247 -2.32 -9.07 26.48
CA GLU A 247 -2.05 -9.42 25.07
C GLU A 247 -0.56 -9.66 24.82
N ARG A 248 0.29 -8.80 25.40
CA ARG A 248 1.74 -8.98 25.35
C ARG A 248 2.18 -10.27 26.04
N TRP A 249 1.55 -10.65 27.15
CA TRP A 249 1.85 -11.93 27.82
C TRP A 249 1.40 -13.15 26.99
N LEU A 250 0.28 -13.04 26.27
CA LEU A 250 -0.15 -14.07 25.31
C LEU A 250 0.86 -14.20 24.15
N LEU A 251 1.36 -13.09 23.61
CA LEU A 251 2.46 -13.13 22.63
C LEU A 251 3.69 -13.81 23.22
N ARG A 252 4.07 -13.48 24.46
CA ARG A 252 5.21 -14.13 25.13
C ARG A 252 5.01 -15.64 25.26
N ALA A 253 3.78 -16.10 25.53
CA ALA A 253 3.43 -17.51 25.56
C ALA A 253 3.59 -18.17 24.17
N LEU A 254 3.15 -17.52 23.08
CA LEU A 254 3.37 -17.97 21.70
C LEU A 254 4.87 -18.14 21.39
N LEU A 255 5.68 -17.12 21.71
CA LEU A 255 7.13 -17.13 21.44
C LEU A 255 7.85 -18.21 22.27
N ALA A 256 7.43 -18.42 23.53
CA ALA A 256 7.97 -19.45 24.40
C ALA A 256 7.66 -20.86 23.87
N ASP A 257 6.43 -21.09 23.41
CA ASP A 257 6.01 -22.37 22.80
C ASP A 257 6.82 -22.68 21.53
N LEU A 258 6.99 -21.69 20.63
CA LEU A 258 7.86 -21.83 19.46
C LEU A 258 9.31 -22.11 19.88
N GLY A 259 9.84 -21.34 20.83
CA GLY A 259 11.21 -21.49 21.29
C GLY A 259 11.50 -22.88 21.88
N ASP A 260 10.55 -23.49 22.59
CA ASP A 260 10.71 -24.82 23.15
C ASP A 260 10.72 -25.92 22.09
N THR A 261 9.82 -25.86 21.09
CA THR A 261 9.84 -26.78 19.94
C THR A 261 11.20 -26.75 19.23
N TYR A 262 11.78 -25.56 19.04
CA TYR A 262 13.07 -25.40 18.38
C TYR A 262 14.28 -25.65 19.30
N ARG A 263 14.12 -25.74 20.63
CA ARG A 263 15.21 -26.11 21.56
C ARG A 263 15.36 -27.62 21.74
N ARG A 264 14.29 -28.40 21.59
CA ARG A 264 14.32 -29.88 21.74
C ARG A 264 15.30 -30.52 20.75
N ARG A 265 16.35 -31.15 21.27
CA ARG A 265 17.52 -31.66 20.51
C ARG A 265 17.15 -32.61 19.36
N TRP A 266 16.12 -33.43 19.53
CA TRP A 266 15.65 -34.37 18.50
C TRP A 266 14.79 -33.70 17.42
N GLU A 267 14.03 -32.66 17.79
CA GLU A 267 13.18 -31.90 16.87
C GLU A 267 14.01 -30.92 16.01
N ARG A 268 15.12 -30.38 16.55
CA ARG A 268 16.12 -29.60 15.78
C ARG A 268 16.74 -30.36 14.62
N MET A 269 16.86 -31.68 14.71
CA MET A 269 17.39 -32.48 13.60
C MET A 269 16.38 -32.63 12.46
N ARG A 270 15.09 -32.32 12.68
CA ARG A 270 14.02 -32.42 11.68
C ARG A 270 13.54 -31.06 11.16
N ARG A 271 13.60 -30.00 11.98
CA ARG A 271 13.17 -28.65 11.60
C ARG A 271 14.37 -27.81 11.16
N VAL A 272 14.29 -27.29 9.94
CA VAL A 272 15.33 -26.45 9.35
C VAL A 272 14.80 -25.01 9.24
N GLY A 273 15.68 -24.04 9.48
CA GLY A 273 15.33 -22.62 9.46
C GLY A 273 14.52 -22.15 10.66
N ARG A 274 14.20 -20.87 10.66
CA ARG A 274 13.38 -20.19 11.66
C ARG A 274 11.90 -20.17 11.27
N PRO A 275 10.96 -20.20 12.23
CA PRO A 275 9.54 -19.97 11.94
C PRO A 275 9.32 -18.52 11.46
N VAL A 276 8.34 -18.34 10.57
CA VAL A 276 8.08 -17.05 9.90
C VAL A 276 6.66 -16.57 10.19
N VAL A 277 6.54 -15.31 10.60
CA VAL A 277 5.24 -14.64 10.77
C VAL A 277 5.18 -13.42 9.87
N LEU A 278 4.21 -13.41 8.97
CA LEU A 278 4.00 -12.39 7.96
C LEU A 278 2.77 -11.56 8.35
N VAL A 279 2.93 -10.25 8.45
CA VAL A 279 1.91 -9.31 8.95
C VAL A 279 1.64 -8.23 7.91
N ASP A 280 0.61 -8.41 7.09
CA ASP A 280 0.24 -7.38 6.12
C ASP A 280 -0.60 -6.27 6.77
N ASN A 281 -0.49 -5.05 6.22
CA ASN A 281 -1.17 -3.85 6.71
C ASN A 281 -0.98 -3.58 8.22
N VAL A 282 0.26 -3.65 8.71
CA VAL A 282 0.61 -3.60 10.14
C VAL A 282 0.18 -2.32 10.88
N GLN A 283 -0.16 -1.26 10.15
CA GLN A 283 -0.72 -0.04 10.74
C GLN A 283 -2.20 -0.16 11.19
N SER A 284 -2.90 -1.22 10.77
CA SER A 284 -4.34 -1.40 10.95
C SER A 284 -4.65 -2.54 11.94
N GLY A 285 -5.87 -2.59 12.47
CA GLY A 285 -6.39 -3.71 13.26
C GLY A 285 -5.44 -4.18 14.38
N PRO A 286 -5.02 -5.47 14.41
CA PRO A 286 -4.10 -6.00 15.42
C PRO A 286 -2.63 -5.59 15.23
N GLY A 287 -2.27 -5.05 14.07
CA GLY A 287 -0.88 -4.83 13.67
C GLY A 287 -0.08 -3.94 14.62
N PRO A 288 -0.58 -2.76 15.04
CA PRO A 288 0.18 -1.88 15.93
C PRO A 288 0.44 -2.52 17.28
N GLY A 289 -0.56 -3.20 17.87
CA GLY A 289 -0.43 -3.90 19.14
C GLY A 289 0.55 -5.06 19.07
N LEU A 290 0.45 -5.88 18.01
CA LEU A 290 1.35 -7.01 17.79
C LEU A 290 2.81 -6.55 17.60
N MET A 291 3.04 -5.57 16.72
CA MET A 291 4.37 -5.02 16.46
C MET A 291 4.98 -4.42 17.74
N LYS A 292 4.22 -3.59 18.47
CA LYS A 292 4.67 -3.00 19.73
C LYS A 292 5.03 -4.06 20.76
N ALA A 293 4.20 -5.09 20.90
CA ALA A 293 4.45 -6.17 21.84
C ALA A 293 5.73 -6.96 21.49
N VAL A 294 5.94 -7.33 20.22
CA VAL A 294 7.17 -8.02 19.77
C VAL A 294 8.42 -7.18 20.04
N LEU A 295 8.39 -5.90 19.69
CA LEU A 295 9.52 -5.00 19.87
C LEU A 295 9.87 -4.83 21.36
N LYS A 296 8.85 -4.67 22.23
CA LYS A 296 9.03 -4.56 23.68
C LYS A 296 9.57 -5.86 24.29
N GLU A 297 9.06 -7.02 23.89
CA GLU A 297 9.59 -8.32 24.35
C GLU A 297 11.07 -8.52 24.00
N ARG A 298 11.48 -8.19 22.77
CA ARG A 298 12.89 -8.27 22.35
C ARG A 298 13.78 -7.26 23.07
N ALA A 299 13.26 -6.07 23.34
CA ALA A 299 13.99 -5.06 24.13
C ALA A 299 14.23 -5.53 25.57
N ASP A 300 13.25 -6.19 26.17
CA ASP A 300 13.32 -6.77 27.52
C ASP A 300 14.19 -8.06 27.58
N GLY A 301 14.80 -8.45 26.46
CA GLY A 301 15.74 -9.59 26.40
C GLY A 301 15.07 -10.94 26.20
N VAL A 302 13.81 -10.99 25.76
CA VAL A 302 13.18 -12.26 25.33
C VAL A 302 13.79 -12.68 24.00
N GLY A 303 14.74 -13.61 24.07
CA GLY A 303 15.38 -14.21 22.90
C GLY A 303 14.42 -15.18 22.21
N ASP A 304 13.80 -14.74 21.11
CA ASP A 304 13.02 -15.58 20.21
C ASP A 304 13.77 -15.85 18.90
N GLN A 305 13.34 -16.86 18.15
CA GLN A 305 13.91 -17.20 16.84
C GLN A 305 12.90 -16.99 15.72
N VAL A 306 11.82 -16.24 15.94
CA VAL A 306 10.75 -16.02 14.96
C VAL A 306 11.13 -14.86 14.05
N VAL A 307 11.08 -15.07 12.75
CA VAL A 307 11.31 -13.97 11.80
C VAL A 307 9.98 -13.32 11.46
N PHE A 308 9.85 -12.04 11.79
CA PHE A 308 8.68 -11.24 11.44
C PHE A 308 8.98 -10.41 10.19
N PHE A 309 8.09 -10.49 9.19
CA PHE A 309 8.05 -9.55 8.07
C PHE A 309 6.69 -8.87 8.04
N ALA A 310 6.68 -7.55 8.00
CA ALA A 310 5.46 -6.76 8.03
C ALA A 310 5.35 -5.81 6.83
N GLY A 311 4.13 -5.61 6.32
CA GLY A 311 3.82 -4.59 5.32
C GLY A 311 3.29 -3.33 5.99
N LEU A 312 3.99 -2.20 5.83
CA LEU A 312 3.60 -0.90 6.35
C LEU A 312 3.29 0.09 5.23
N ARG A 313 2.18 0.80 5.33
CA ARG A 313 1.88 1.94 4.46
C ARG A 313 2.63 3.19 4.91
N GLY A 314 3.26 3.86 3.95
CA GLY A 314 4.11 5.02 4.20
C GLY A 314 5.51 4.64 4.67
N ARG A 315 6.27 5.66 5.08
CA ARG A 315 7.68 5.53 5.50
C ARG A 315 7.89 5.75 6.98
N ARG A 316 6.88 6.21 7.73
CA ARG A 316 6.97 6.53 9.16
C ARG A 316 5.81 5.88 9.89
N HIS A 317 6.05 5.50 11.13
CA HIS A 317 5.02 4.97 12.02
C HIS A 317 5.37 5.40 13.46
N PRO A 318 4.40 5.81 14.29
CA PRO A 318 4.66 6.29 15.65
C PRO A 318 5.41 5.30 16.54
N GLU A 319 5.21 4.00 16.33
CA GLU A 319 5.90 2.92 17.07
C GLU A 319 7.31 2.60 16.52
N LEU A 320 7.75 3.25 15.43
CA LEU A 320 9.04 3.01 14.76
C LEU A 320 9.92 4.28 14.63
N PRO A 321 10.10 5.11 15.68
CA PRO A 321 10.93 6.32 15.58
C PRO A 321 12.41 5.99 15.34
N ASP A 322 12.98 5.02 16.07
CA ASP A 322 14.42 4.69 16.04
C ASP A 322 14.74 3.42 15.22
N ALA A 323 13.80 2.97 14.38
CA ALA A 323 14.03 1.82 13.51
C ALA A 323 15.18 2.11 12.52
N VAL A 324 16.05 1.12 12.30
CA VAL A 324 17.10 1.20 11.28
C VAL A 324 16.45 1.18 9.90
N ARG A 325 16.86 2.06 8.99
CA ARG A 325 16.16 2.33 7.72
C ARG A 325 17.10 2.16 6.54
N HIS A 326 16.76 1.25 5.64
CA HIS A 326 17.47 1.04 4.39
C HIS A 326 16.49 0.88 3.22
N PRO A 327 16.81 1.35 2.01
CA PRO A 327 16.14 0.91 0.80
C PRO A 327 16.50 -0.54 0.49
N LEU A 328 15.61 -1.27 -0.18
CA LEU A 328 15.79 -2.70 -0.47
C LEU A 328 17.13 -3.05 -1.17
N PRO A 329 17.66 -2.26 -2.13
CA PRO A 329 18.94 -2.59 -2.77
C PRO A 329 20.13 -2.60 -1.79
N GLU A 330 20.08 -1.81 -0.72
CA GLU A 330 21.17 -1.75 0.27
C GLU A 330 21.25 -2.99 1.16
N VAL A 331 20.13 -3.71 1.35
CA VAL A 331 20.08 -4.90 2.21
C VAL A 331 20.41 -6.21 1.48
N ALA A 332 20.75 -6.14 0.19
CA ALA A 332 21.00 -7.31 -0.67
C ALA A 332 22.14 -8.21 -0.14
N ARG A 333 23.22 -7.61 0.39
CA ARG A 333 24.39 -8.36 0.89
C ARG A 333 24.44 -8.43 2.41
N ALA A 334 24.13 -7.33 3.08
CA ALA A 334 24.13 -7.19 4.53
C ALA A 334 23.01 -6.24 4.94
N SER A 335 22.29 -6.52 6.02
CA SER A 335 21.23 -5.64 6.51
C SER A 335 21.76 -4.42 7.25
N GLY A 336 23.00 -4.46 7.74
CA GLY A 336 23.61 -3.38 8.55
C GLY A 336 22.90 -3.15 9.88
N TRP A 337 21.91 -3.99 10.24
CA TRP A 337 21.08 -3.80 11.41
C TRP A 337 21.88 -4.12 12.69
N VAL A 338 21.89 -3.15 13.60
CA VAL A 338 22.43 -3.30 14.95
C VAL A 338 21.39 -2.73 15.92
N PRO A 339 20.88 -3.51 16.87
CA PRO A 339 19.87 -3.02 17.80
C PRO A 339 20.46 -1.99 18.77
N GLY A 340 19.72 -0.92 19.01
CA GLY A 340 19.98 0.06 20.07
C GLY A 340 19.27 -0.30 21.38
N ALA A 341 19.16 0.68 22.27
CA ALA A 341 18.51 0.50 23.57
C ALA A 341 16.97 0.62 23.54
N SER A 342 16.41 1.30 22.54
CA SER A 342 14.96 1.49 22.45
C SER A 342 14.26 0.29 21.81
N PRO A 343 12.99 -0.02 22.16
CA PRO A 343 12.25 -1.11 21.52
C PRO A 343 12.17 -0.97 20.00
N SER A 344 11.98 0.25 19.49
CA SER A 344 11.83 0.48 18.05
C SER A 344 13.11 0.20 17.25
N SER A 345 14.29 0.29 17.87
CA SER A 345 15.56 -0.09 17.25
C SER A 345 15.67 -1.59 16.93
N ARG A 346 14.78 -2.42 17.51
CA ARG A 346 14.66 -3.85 17.18
C ARG A 346 13.96 -4.10 15.82
N ALA A 347 13.49 -3.05 15.15
CA ALA A 347 12.94 -3.10 13.81
C ALA A 347 13.97 -2.72 12.74
N LEU A 348 13.89 -3.38 11.59
CA LEU A 348 14.58 -3.02 10.35
C LEU A 348 13.52 -2.61 9.32
N LEU A 349 13.45 -1.33 9.01
CA LEU A 349 12.53 -0.80 8.01
C LEU A 349 13.20 -0.78 6.63
N VAL A 350 12.65 -1.59 5.73
CA VAL A 350 13.14 -1.76 4.35
C VAL A 350 12.19 -1.06 3.39
N THR A 351 12.62 0.04 2.76
CA THR A 351 11.80 0.76 1.78
C THR A 351 11.83 0.03 0.44
N LEU A 352 10.66 -0.32 -0.09
CA LEU A 352 10.54 -0.92 -1.41
C LEU A 352 10.59 0.18 -2.50
N PRO A 353 11.56 0.16 -3.43
CA PRO A 353 11.66 1.18 -4.47
C PRO A 353 10.55 1.04 -5.52
N ALA A 354 10.19 2.11 -6.22
CA ALA A 354 9.40 1.97 -7.44
C ALA A 354 10.14 1.11 -8.48
N LEU A 355 9.41 0.51 -9.42
CA LEU A 355 10.02 -0.22 -10.53
C LEU A 355 10.79 0.75 -11.42
N THR A 356 11.95 0.30 -11.89
CA THR A 356 12.64 0.92 -13.03
C THR A 356 11.83 0.67 -14.31
N PRO A 357 12.05 1.47 -15.39
CA PRO A 357 11.39 1.23 -16.67
C PRO A 357 11.61 -0.19 -17.21
N GLU A 358 12.81 -0.72 -17.04
CA GLU A 358 13.17 -2.07 -17.49
C GLU A 358 12.46 -3.17 -16.67
N GLU A 359 12.32 -2.98 -15.35
CA GLU A 359 11.54 -3.89 -14.51
C GLU A 359 10.04 -3.85 -14.85
N ALA A 360 9.48 -2.65 -15.10
CA ALA A 360 8.10 -2.52 -15.54
C ALA A 360 7.88 -3.22 -16.90
N ARG A 361 8.82 -3.09 -17.83
CA ARG A 361 8.82 -3.81 -19.10
C ARG A 361 8.79 -5.33 -18.90
N ARG A 362 9.57 -5.87 -17.97
CA ARG A 362 9.57 -7.30 -17.64
C ARG A 362 8.28 -7.75 -16.98
N VAL A 363 7.71 -6.95 -16.06
CA VAL A 363 6.38 -7.24 -15.48
C VAL A 363 5.33 -7.38 -16.58
N ILE A 364 5.28 -6.42 -17.51
CA ILE A 364 4.30 -6.44 -18.60
C ILE A 364 4.56 -7.62 -19.54
N ALA A 365 5.83 -7.87 -19.88
CA ALA A 365 6.21 -9.01 -20.71
C ALA A 365 5.81 -10.34 -20.09
N ASP A 366 6.03 -10.53 -18.78
CA ASP A 366 5.63 -11.74 -18.04
C ASP A 366 4.11 -11.89 -17.99
N MET A 367 3.37 -10.80 -17.81
CA MET A 367 1.90 -10.83 -17.83
C MET A 367 1.33 -11.19 -19.20
N CYS A 368 2.02 -10.77 -20.27
CA CYS A 368 1.64 -11.05 -21.66
C CYS A 368 2.22 -12.38 -22.19
N ALA A 369 3.20 -12.96 -21.51
CA ALA A 369 3.72 -14.28 -21.80
C ALA A 369 2.70 -15.31 -21.32
N THR A 370 1.96 -15.89 -22.27
CA THR A 370 1.07 -17.02 -21.98
C THR A 370 1.89 -18.20 -21.45
N GLU A 371 1.38 -18.89 -20.42
CA GLU A 371 1.74 -20.30 -20.24
C GLU A 371 1.32 -21.01 -21.51
N ALA A 372 2.30 -21.61 -22.19
CA ALA A 372 2.05 -22.45 -23.35
C ALA A 372 1.33 -23.72 -22.90
N ASP A 373 0.03 -23.63 -22.65
CA ASP A 373 -0.83 -24.80 -22.48
C ASP A 373 -1.48 -25.13 -23.81
N ALA A 374 -1.06 -26.29 -24.34
CA ALA A 374 -1.68 -27.24 -25.27
C ALA A 374 -2.36 -26.78 -26.58
N ASP A 375 -2.77 -25.53 -26.77
CA ASP A 375 -3.67 -25.11 -27.87
C ASP A 375 -3.12 -23.98 -28.77
N GLY A 376 -1.81 -23.74 -28.75
CA GLY A 376 -1.17 -22.87 -29.75
C GLY A 376 -1.51 -21.38 -29.64
N ALA A 377 -1.61 -20.84 -28.43
CA ALA A 377 -1.92 -19.43 -28.20
C ALA A 377 -0.86 -18.47 -28.79
N THR A 378 -1.33 -17.52 -29.60
CA THR A 378 -0.54 -16.44 -30.22
C THR A 378 0.02 -15.50 -29.17
N ARG A 379 1.34 -15.27 -29.18
CA ARG A 379 2.01 -14.28 -28.33
C ARG A 379 1.38 -12.90 -28.54
N VAL A 380 0.96 -12.24 -27.46
CA VAL A 380 0.42 -10.88 -27.53
C VAL A 380 1.55 -9.92 -27.93
N GLU A 381 1.41 -9.27 -29.09
CA GLU A 381 2.36 -8.25 -29.54
C GLU A 381 2.14 -6.96 -28.75
N VAL A 382 3.19 -6.51 -28.07
CA VAL A 382 3.18 -5.30 -27.23
C VAL A 382 4.02 -4.23 -27.94
N PRO A 383 3.45 -3.05 -28.26
CA PRO A 383 4.22 -1.95 -28.84
C PRO A 383 5.44 -1.61 -27.98
N PRO A 384 6.63 -1.38 -28.57
CA PRO A 384 7.86 -1.22 -27.80
C PRO A 384 7.84 0.02 -26.86
N GLN A 385 7.08 1.05 -27.21
CA GLN A 385 6.93 2.27 -26.39
C GLN A 385 5.94 2.11 -25.23
N LEU A 386 5.00 1.15 -25.32
CA LEU A 386 3.90 1.02 -24.35
C LEU A 386 4.39 0.74 -22.92
N PRO A 387 5.38 -0.14 -22.67
CA PRO A 387 5.92 -0.33 -21.33
C PRO A 387 6.49 0.95 -20.69
N TYR A 388 7.15 1.80 -21.48
CA TYR A 388 7.69 3.08 -20.99
C TYR A 388 6.56 4.09 -20.72
N ALA A 389 5.51 4.10 -21.55
CA ALA A 389 4.32 4.91 -21.31
C ALA A 389 3.57 4.48 -20.03
N ILE A 390 3.43 3.16 -19.80
CA ILE A 390 2.87 2.61 -18.57
C ILE A 390 3.75 2.95 -17.37
N HIS A 391 5.07 2.87 -17.49
CA HIS A 391 5.99 3.28 -16.42
C HIS A 391 5.82 4.77 -16.07
N ARG A 392 5.74 5.65 -17.09
CA ARG A 392 5.47 7.08 -16.91
C ARG A 392 4.15 7.34 -16.19
N LEU A 393 3.07 6.71 -16.63
CA LEU A 393 1.74 6.82 -16.01
C LEU A 393 1.75 6.37 -14.54
N THR A 394 2.37 5.22 -14.27
CA THR A 394 2.30 4.55 -12.97
C THR A 394 3.38 5.02 -11.99
N ALA A 395 4.31 5.87 -12.44
CA ALA A 395 5.54 6.22 -11.72
C ALA A 395 6.31 4.99 -11.20
N GLY A 396 6.24 3.87 -11.94
CA GLY A 396 6.83 2.59 -11.55
C GLY A 396 6.07 1.82 -10.46
N SER A 397 4.78 2.09 -10.23
CA SER A 397 3.94 1.28 -9.34
C SER A 397 3.84 -0.17 -9.83
N PRO A 398 4.32 -1.17 -9.06
CA PRO A 398 4.16 -2.59 -9.39
C PRO A 398 2.70 -3.00 -9.61
N LEU A 399 1.77 -2.51 -8.78
CA LEU A 399 0.34 -2.75 -8.95
C LEU A 399 -0.17 -2.19 -10.28
N GLY A 400 0.18 -0.95 -10.60
CA GLY A 400 -0.23 -0.31 -11.85
C GLY A 400 0.28 -1.07 -13.07
N ALA A 401 1.58 -1.42 -13.09
CA ALA A 401 2.18 -2.16 -14.18
C ALA A 401 1.56 -3.57 -14.37
N ALA A 402 1.27 -4.27 -13.28
CA ALA A 402 0.64 -5.60 -13.34
C ALA A 402 -0.80 -5.53 -13.87
N VAL A 403 -1.63 -4.62 -13.36
CA VAL A 403 -3.02 -4.47 -13.79
C VAL A 403 -3.11 -3.98 -15.24
N LEU A 404 -2.28 -3.02 -15.64
CA LEU A 404 -2.22 -2.58 -17.04
C LEU A 404 -1.67 -3.67 -17.97
N GLY A 405 -0.69 -4.46 -17.52
CA GLY A 405 -0.22 -5.64 -18.26
C GLY A 405 -1.32 -6.69 -18.46
N GLN A 406 -2.15 -6.93 -17.43
CA GLN A 406 -3.34 -7.78 -17.54
C GLN A 406 -4.37 -7.20 -18.52
N ALA A 407 -4.60 -5.88 -18.48
CA ALA A 407 -5.48 -5.19 -19.42
C ALA A 407 -5.00 -5.32 -20.87
N VAL A 408 -3.69 -5.19 -21.11
CA VAL A 408 -3.06 -5.43 -22.42
C VAL A 408 -3.32 -6.85 -22.89
N ARG A 409 -3.12 -7.86 -22.03
CA ARG A 409 -3.40 -9.26 -22.35
C ARG A 409 -4.87 -9.49 -22.73
N GLN A 410 -5.82 -8.89 -22.01
CA GLN A 410 -7.26 -9.14 -22.21
C GLN A 410 -7.89 -8.35 -23.37
N ASN A 411 -7.32 -7.20 -23.74
CA ASN A 411 -7.91 -6.28 -24.73
C ASN A 411 -7.18 -6.29 -26.08
N ARG A 412 -6.21 -7.19 -26.27
CA ARG A 412 -5.58 -7.45 -27.58
C ARG A 412 -6.23 -8.69 -28.22
N PRO A 413 -6.66 -8.62 -29.50
CA PRO A 413 -6.16 -7.78 -30.61
C PRO A 413 -7.06 -6.58 -31.04
N ALA A 414 -7.90 -6.02 -30.17
CA ALA A 414 -8.99 -5.10 -30.56
C ALA A 414 -8.70 -3.57 -30.57
N GLY A 415 -7.46 -3.09 -30.30
CA GLY A 415 -7.07 -1.72 -30.66
C GLY A 415 -6.61 -0.74 -29.56
N ALA A 416 -6.63 -1.09 -28.27
CA ALA A 416 -6.09 -0.20 -27.23
C ALA A 416 -4.54 -0.12 -27.31
N VAL A 417 -4.02 0.99 -27.82
CA VAL A 417 -2.59 1.25 -28.10
C VAL A 417 -1.96 2.22 -27.10
N SER A 418 -2.76 3.00 -26.38
CA SER A 418 -2.28 4.00 -25.42
C SER A 418 -2.64 3.67 -23.96
N PRO A 419 -1.90 4.21 -22.97
CA PRO A 419 -2.29 4.08 -21.57
C PRO A 419 -3.72 4.58 -21.26
N GLY A 420 -4.18 5.66 -21.90
CA GLY A 420 -5.53 6.18 -21.74
C GLY A 420 -6.62 5.19 -22.17
N GLU A 421 -6.46 4.58 -23.35
CA GLU A 421 -7.39 3.54 -23.84
C GLU A 421 -7.37 2.30 -22.95
N LEU A 422 -6.19 1.92 -22.41
CA LEU A 422 -6.10 0.80 -21.48
C LEU A 422 -6.78 1.09 -20.15
N LEU A 423 -6.73 2.32 -19.65
CA LEU A 423 -7.41 2.71 -18.41
C LEU A 423 -8.94 2.66 -18.53
N THR A 424 -9.49 2.97 -19.71
CA THR A 424 -10.94 2.94 -19.96
C THR A 424 -11.43 1.58 -20.47
N ALA A 425 -10.53 0.73 -20.96
CA ALA A 425 -10.86 -0.63 -21.38
C ALA A 425 -11.41 -1.48 -20.24
N GLY A 426 -12.27 -2.43 -20.61
CA GLY A 426 -12.84 -3.40 -19.68
C GLY A 426 -11.81 -4.43 -19.22
N LEU A 427 -11.73 -4.66 -17.93
CA LEU A 427 -10.90 -5.67 -17.29
C LEU A 427 -11.79 -6.65 -16.52
N LYS A 428 -11.51 -7.95 -16.68
CA LYS A 428 -11.98 -8.98 -15.76
C LYS A 428 -10.89 -9.27 -14.74
N PRO A 429 -11.12 -9.01 -13.44
CA PRO A 429 -10.15 -9.35 -12.40
C PRO A 429 -9.89 -10.86 -12.39
N ASP A 430 -8.65 -11.27 -12.08
CA ASP A 430 -8.34 -12.70 -11.95
C ASP A 430 -9.09 -13.27 -10.73
N GLY A 431 -9.75 -14.42 -10.90
CA GLY A 431 -10.56 -15.06 -9.85
C GLY A 431 -12.07 -14.75 -9.90
N ASP A 432 -12.50 -13.84 -10.80
CA ASP A 432 -13.91 -13.53 -11.04
C ASP A 432 -14.27 -13.75 -12.52
N ALA A 433 -14.34 -15.02 -12.93
CA ALA A 433 -14.59 -15.40 -14.32
C ALA A 433 -16.00 -14.98 -14.80
N GLU A 434 -16.96 -14.98 -13.87
CA GLU A 434 -18.38 -14.68 -14.11
C GLU A 434 -18.70 -13.19 -13.96
N GLY A 435 -17.81 -12.39 -13.36
CA GLY A 435 -17.97 -10.96 -13.17
C GLY A 435 -18.04 -10.12 -14.46
N GLU A 436 -18.70 -8.97 -14.33
CA GLU A 436 -18.80 -7.96 -15.38
C GLU A 436 -17.44 -7.27 -15.60
N ARG A 437 -17.14 -6.96 -16.86
CA ARG A 437 -15.92 -6.19 -17.20
C ARG A 437 -16.07 -4.78 -16.67
N ARG A 438 -15.14 -4.35 -15.82
CA ARG A 438 -15.09 -2.98 -15.31
C ARG A 438 -13.90 -2.20 -15.88
N PRO A 439 -14.02 -0.88 -16.07
CA PRO A 439 -12.89 -0.06 -16.49
C PRO A 439 -11.68 -0.21 -15.57
N VAL A 440 -10.49 -0.35 -16.15
CA VAL A 440 -9.22 -0.54 -15.41
C VAL A 440 -8.98 0.59 -14.39
N TYR A 441 -9.31 1.83 -14.72
CA TYR A 441 -9.11 2.95 -13.78
C TYR A 441 -9.92 2.78 -12.49
N ARG A 442 -11.13 2.18 -12.55
CA ARG A 442 -11.97 1.90 -11.37
C ARG A 442 -11.37 0.79 -10.52
N GLU A 443 -10.89 -0.29 -11.16
CA GLU A 443 -10.15 -1.36 -10.47
C GLU A 443 -8.95 -0.82 -9.68
N LEU A 444 -8.17 0.06 -10.32
CA LEU A 444 -6.99 0.66 -9.70
C LEU A 444 -7.37 1.58 -8.54
N LEU A 445 -8.42 2.40 -8.70
CA LEU A 445 -8.92 3.26 -7.63
C LEU A 445 -9.41 2.45 -6.43
N ASP A 446 -10.14 1.35 -6.65
CA ASP A 446 -10.63 0.47 -5.56
C ASP A 446 -9.47 -0.13 -4.74
N ARG A 447 -8.31 -0.36 -5.36
CA ARG A 447 -7.12 -0.92 -4.68
C ARG A 447 -6.22 0.15 -4.05
N LEU A 448 -6.18 1.36 -4.63
CA LEU A 448 -5.29 2.45 -4.22
C LEU A 448 -5.94 3.40 -3.23
N VAL A 449 -7.25 3.57 -3.28
CA VAL A 449 -8.00 4.52 -2.46
C VAL A 449 -8.80 3.77 -1.40
N PRO A 450 -8.81 4.23 -0.14
CA PRO A 450 -9.69 3.66 0.88
C PRO A 450 -11.17 3.72 0.44
N PRO A 451 -11.99 2.72 0.79
CA PRO A 451 -13.40 2.69 0.43
C PRO A 451 -14.14 3.96 0.85
N GLY A 452 -14.96 4.50 -0.07
CA GLY A 452 -15.83 5.65 0.20
C GLY A 452 -15.18 7.03 0.10
N LEU A 453 -13.90 7.14 -0.31
CA LEU A 453 -13.22 8.45 -0.45
C LEU A 453 -12.95 8.87 -1.89
N ALA A 454 -13.15 7.98 -2.85
CA ALA A 454 -12.78 8.22 -4.25
C ALA A 454 -13.53 9.41 -4.85
N GLU A 455 -14.76 9.69 -4.40
CA GLU A 455 -15.57 10.79 -4.91
C GLU A 455 -15.03 12.16 -4.47
N GLU A 456 -14.80 12.36 -3.17
CA GLU A 456 -14.29 13.62 -2.65
C GLU A 456 -12.85 13.84 -3.12
N LEU A 457 -12.03 12.78 -3.18
CA LEU A 457 -10.68 12.86 -3.72
C LEU A 457 -10.66 13.17 -5.23
N ALA A 458 -11.65 12.72 -6.02
CA ALA A 458 -11.72 13.05 -7.44
C ALA A 458 -11.90 14.57 -7.66
N VAL A 459 -12.73 15.21 -6.84
CA VAL A 459 -12.88 16.66 -6.85
C VAL A 459 -11.58 17.33 -6.40
N LEU A 460 -11.06 16.97 -5.23
CA LEU A 460 -9.88 17.64 -4.64
C LEU A 460 -8.55 17.36 -5.37
N ALA A 461 -8.48 16.34 -6.25
CA ALA A 461 -7.30 16.05 -7.07
C ALA A 461 -6.93 17.20 -8.05
N THR A 462 -7.88 18.08 -8.34
CA THR A 462 -7.67 19.29 -9.16
C THR A 462 -7.02 20.44 -8.39
N ALA A 463 -7.06 20.42 -7.05
CA ALA A 463 -6.52 21.49 -6.22
C ALA A 463 -4.99 21.44 -6.08
N HIS A 464 -4.36 22.61 -6.01
CA HIS A 464 -2.91 22.77 -5.96
C HIS A 464 -2.36 22.96 -4.54
N ASP A 465 -3.19 23.38 -3.60
CA ASP A 465 -2.81 23.65 -2.22
C ASP A 465 -4.01 23.50 -1.27
N GLY A 466 -3.77 23.75 0.01
CA GLY A 466 -4.83 23.67 1.01
C GLY A 466 -5.92 24.73 0.86
N ASP A 467 -5.63 25.88 0.25
CA ASP A 467 -6.57 26.99 0.09
C ASP A 467 -7.53 26.72 -1.08
N SER A 468 -6.98 26.35 -2.24
CA SER A 468 -7.73 25.88 -3.41
C SER A 468 -8.54 24.62 -3.10
N ALA A 469 -8.02 23.69 -2.30
CA ALA A 469 -8.79 22.52 -1.86
C ALA A 469 -9.99 22.91 -0.97
N ARG A 470 -9.82 23.92 -0.10
CA ARG A 470 -10.92 24.44 0.73
C ARG A 470 -11.97 25.18 -0.09
N ALA A 471 -11.54 26.06 -0.99
CA ALA A 471 -12.45 26.76 -1.89
C ALA A 471 -13.25 25.78 -2.77
N LEU A 472 -12.59 24.73 -3.27
CA LEU A 472 -13.26 23.71 -4.06
C LEU A 472 -14.20 22.85 -3.23
N ALA A 473 -13.80 22.49 -2.01
CA ALA A 473 -14.67 21.80 -1.07
C ALA A 473 -15.94 22.60 -0.79
N GLU A 474 -15.83 23.91 -0.49
CA GLU A 474 -16.99 24.78 -0.24
C GLU A 474 -17.90 24.90 -1.48
N ALA A 475 -17.33 24.94 -2.68
CA ALA A 475 -18.10 25.11 -3.90
C ALA A 475 -18.76 23.81 -4.41
N ARG A 476 -18.14 22.64 -4.15
CA ARG A 476 -18.46 21.39 -4.86
C ARG A 476 -18.70 20.17 -3.95
N LEU A 477 -18.30 20.22 -2.68
CA LEU A 477 -18.56 19.17 -1.70
C LEU A 477 -19.58 19.72 -0.69
N GLY A 478 -20.63 18.96 -0.39
CA GLY A 478 -21.79 19.48 0.36
C GLY A 478 -21.45 20.21 1.67
N ASP A 479 -22.38 21.04 2.15
CA ASP A 479 -22.17 22.03 3.23
C ASP A 479 -21.50 21.50 4.51
N SER A 480 -21.62 20.20 4.80
CA SER A 480 -21.03 19.55 5.98
C SER A 480 -19.56 19.14 5.81
N PHE A 481 -18.99 19.20 4.61
CA PHE A 481 -17.61 18.78 4.32
C PHE A 481 -16.59 19.85 4.74
N GLY A 482 -16.62 21.01 4.06
CA GLY A 482 -15.80 22.20 4.36
C GLY A 482 -14.31 21.94 4.66
N ALA A 483 -13.71 22.85 5.44
CA ALA A 483 -12.29 22.78 5.81
C ALA A 483 -11.94 21.56 6.69
N ALA A 484 -12.89 21.09 7.52
CA ALA A 484 -12.68 19.93 8.38
C ALA A 484 -12.52 18.63 7.56
N GLY A 485 -13.33 18.47 6.50
CA GLY A 485 -13.22 17.36 5.55
C GLY A 485 -11.88 17.35 4.81
N VAL A 486 -11.43 18.51 4.31
CA VAL A 486 -10.12 18.65 3.64
C VAL A 486 -8.97 18.23 4.57
N ASN A 487 -8.98 18.69 5.82
CA ASN A 487 -7.96 18.31 6.80
C ASN A 487 -7.98 16.82 7.16
N ARG A 488 -9.18 16.24 7.28
CA ARG A 488 -9.37 14.80 7.52
C ARG A 488 -8.79 13.97 6.37
N LEU A 489 -9.12 14.30 5.12
CA LEU A 489 -8.58 13.62 3.95
C LEU A 489 -7.06 13.75 3.84
N ARG A 490 -6.49 14.92 4.09
CA ARG A 490 -5.03 15.12 4.11
C ARG A 490 -4.34 14.23 5.14
N THR A 491 -4.94 14.12 6.33
CA THR A 491 -4.44 13.25 7.41
C THR A 491 -4.51 11.78 6.98
N GLN A 492 -5.61 11.39 6.33
CA GLN A 492 -5.80 10.03 5.85
C GLN A 492 -4.86 9.67 4.70
N LEU A 493 -4.66 10.54 3.70
CA LEU A 493 -3.67 10.35 2.64
C LEU A 493 -2.26 10.13 3.22
N THR A 494 -1.88 10.93 4.21
CA THR A 494 -0.60 10.77 4.92
C THR A 494 -0.51 9.41 5.62
N ALA A 495 -1.58 8.98 6.29
CA ALA A 495 -1.65 7.67 6.95
C ALA A 495 -1.58 6.50 5.95
N GLU A 496 -2.09 6.69 4.73
CA GLU A 496 -2.00 5.72 3.63
C GLU A 496 -0.65 5.73 2.90
N GLY A 497 0.28 6.57 3.35
CA GLY A 497 1.61 6.69 2.78
C GLY A 497 1.67 7.49 1.49
N LEU A 498 0.67 8.34 1.25
CA LEU A 498 0.55 9.27 0.13
C LEU A 498 0.74 10.70 0.67
N PRO A 499 1.99 11.15 0.91
CA PRO A 499 2.22 12.49 1.43
C PRO A 499 1.78 13.55 0.41
N PRO A 500 1.44 14.77 0.87
CA PRO A 500 1.21 15.89 -0.03
C PRO A 500 2.48 16.15 -0.86
N ALA A 501 2.28 16.55 -2.12
CA ALA A 501 3.35 17.09 -2.96
C ALA A 501 3.20 18.60 -3.03
N GLU A 502 4.31 19.31 -3.26
CA GLU A 502 4.23 20.74 -3.53
C GLU A 502 3.39 20.98 -4.79
N GLY A 503 2.43 21.91 -4.70
CA GLY A 503 1.58 22.28 -5.82
C GLY A 503 0.46 21.29 -6.15
N TYR A 504 0.22 20.23 -5.36
CA TYR A 504 -0.93 19.34 -5.53
C TYR A 504 -1.49 18.81 -4.20
N PHE A 505 -2.81 18.80 -4.05
CA PHE A 505 -3.47 18.19 -2.88
C PHE A 505 -3.27 16.66 -2.83
N VAL A 506 -3.46 15.99 -3.98
CA VAL A 506 -3.10 14.58 -4.17
C VAL A 506 -1.71 14.53 -4.80
N GLY A 507 -0.70 14.22 -3.97
CA GLY A 507 0.69 14.31 -4.38
C GLY A 507 1.21 13.14 -5.22
N ASP A 508 0.54 11.99 -5.21
CA ASP A 508 0.92 10.84 -6.04
C ASP A 508 0.43 11.04 -7.49
N PRO A 509 1.33 11.15 -8.49
CA PRO A 509 0.93 11.47 -9.86
C PRO A 509 0.01 10.42 -10.49
N PHE A 510 0.27 9.13 -10.22
CA PHE A 510 -0.52 8.04 -10.77
C PHE A 510 -1.95 8.07 -10.23
N LEU A 511 -2.11 8.17 -8.91
CA LEU A 511 -3.41 8.29 -8.26
C LEU A 511 -4.14 9.56 -8.71
N ARG A 512 -3.44 10.70 -8.79
CA ARG A 512 -4.02 11.95 -9.28
C ARG A 512 -4.56 11.79 -10.70
N THR A 513 -3.81 11.19 -11.62
CA THR A 513 -4.29 10.94 -13.00
C THR A 513 -5.53 10.05 -13.03
N LEU A 514 -5.61 9.01 -12.19
CA LEU A 514 -6.80 8.15 -12.10
C LEU A 514 -8.03 8.88 -11.55
N LEU A 515 -7.83 9.73 -10.54
CA LEU A 515 -8.88 10.56 -9.93
C LEU A 515 -9.40 11.63 -10.90
N LEU A 516 -8.51 12.26 -11.66
CA LEU A 516 -8.87 13.23 -12.70
C LEU A 516 -9.59 12.55 -13.86
N LEU A 517 -9.15 11.35 -14.28
CA LEU A 517 -9.83 10.56 -15.30
C LEU A 517 -11.24 10.15 -14.83
N ARG A 518 -11.39 9.77 -13.55
CA ARG A 518 -12.69 9.52 -12.95
C ARG A 518 -13.56 10.77 -13.00
N LEU A 519 -13.08 11.90 -12.50
CA LEU A 519 -13.82 13.16 -12.50
C LEU A 519 -14.29 13.56 -13.90
N HIS A 520 -13.44 13.32 -14.90
CA HIS A 520 -13.76 13.58 -16.30
C HIS A 520 -14.85 12.64 -16.81
N LEU A 521 -14.76 11.33 -16.54
CA LEU A 521 -15.69 10.31 -17.05
C LEU A 521 -16.95 10.08 -16.20
N ASP A 522 -17.08 10.73 -15.05
CA ASP A 522 -18.23 10.54 -14.14
C ASP A 522 -19.54 11.06 -14.76
N ASP A 523 -19.50 12.16 -15.54
CA ASP A 523 -20.64 12.71 -16.27
C ASP A 523 -20.46 12.57 -17.78
N ALA A 524 -21.49 12.11 -18.48
CA ALA A 524 -21.45 11.94 -19.94
C ALA A 524 -21.26 13.25 -20.73
N ASP A 525 -21.62 14.39 -20.14
CA ASP A 525 -21.41 15.73 -20.70
C ASP A 525 -20.22 16.47 -20.07
N HIS A 526 -19.44 15.78 -19.23
CA HIS A 526 -18.33 16.32 -18.46
C HIS A 526 -18.71 17.58 -17.65
N GLY A 527 -19.98 17.68 -17.22
CA GLY A 527 -20.51 18.83 -16.48
C GLY A 527 -19.75 19.07 -15.18
N ARG A 528 -19.54 18.03 -14.38
CA ARG A 528 -18.78 18.09 -13.11
C ARG A 528 -17.33 18.50 -13.32
N TRP A 529 -16.66 17.99 -14.35
CA TRP A 529 -15.30 18.41 -14.75
C TRP A 529 -15.24 19.92 -14.98
N ARG A 530 -16.09 20.43 -15.88
CA ARG A 530 -16.11 21.85 -16.23
C ARG A 530 -16.44 22.73 -15.03
N ALA A 531 -17.38 22.30 -14.19
CA ALA A 531 -17.76 23.04 -13.00
C ALA A 531 -16.61 23.13 -11.97
N VAL A 532 -15.87 22.04 -11.74
CA VAL A 532 -14.72 22.03 -10.83
C VAL A 532 -13.63 23.00 -11.30
N HIS A 533 -13.23 22.94 -12.58
CA HIS A 533 -12.21 23.83 -13.13
C HIS A 533 -12.66 25.31 -13.10
N ARG A 534 -13.93 25.60 -13.41
CA ARG A 534 -14.48 26.96 -13.31
C ARG A 534 -14.53 27.49 -11.88
N SER A 535 -14.81 26.63 -10.89
CA SER A 535 -14.74 27.03 -9.47
C SER A 535 -13.32 27.42 -9.06
N LEU A 536 -12.31 26.71 -9.56
CA LEU A 536 -10.90 27.08 -9.32
C LEU A 536 -10.49 28.35 -10.05
N LEU A 537 -10.93 28.55 -11.30
CA LEU A 537 -10.76 29.83 -11.99
C LEU A 537 -11.35 30.99 -11.18
N SER A 538 -12.61 30.87 -10.74
CA SER A 538 -13.25 31.88 -9.90
C SER A 538 -12.51 32.12 -8.57
N HIS A 539 -11.95 31.07 -7.96
CA HIS A 539 -11.14 31.21 -6.76
C HIS A 539 -9.88 32.02 -7.05
N TYR A 540 -9.13 31.63 -8.09
CA TYR A 540 -7.92 32.34 -8.47
C TYR A 540 -8.23 33.75 -8.94
N ASP A 541 -9.34 34.06 -9.59
CA ASP A 541 -9.74 35.43 -9.98
C ASP A 541 -10.22 36.28 -8.80
N GLY A 542 -10.78 35.66 -7.76
CA GLY A 542 -11.26 36.33 -6.56
C GLY A 542 -10.18 36.72 -5.54
N LEU A 543 -8.95 36.22 -5.68
CA LEU A 543 -7.85 36.56 -4.76
C LEU A 543 -7.46 38.06 -4.86
N PRO A 544 -7.09 38.71 -3.75
CA PRO A 544 -6.66 40.11 -3.77
C PRO A 544 -5.33 40.28 -4.54
N GLY A 545 -5.16 41.42 -5.22
CA GLY A 545 -3.96 41.75 -5.99
C GLY A 545 -4.11 41.57 -7.51
N ASN A 546 -3.01 41.75 -8.26
CA ASN A 546 -3.03 41.64 -9.72
C ASN A 546 -3.11 40.16 -10.15
N PRO A 547 -4.12 39.75 -10.95
CA PRO A 547 -4.24 38.39 -11.47
C PRO A 547 -3.07 37.94 -12.36
N ASP A 548 -2.38 38.89 -13.01
CA ASP A 548 -1.26 38.62 -13.92
C ASP A 548 0.08 38.40 -13.20
N THR A 549 0.08 38.36 -11.87
CA THR A 549 1.26 37.96 -11.11
C THR A 549 1.69 36.53 -11.50
N PRO A 550 2.97 36.25 -11.77
CA PRO A 550 3.40 34.96 -12.32
C PRO A 550 2.96 33.73 -11.53
N ALA A 551 2.97 33.85 -10.19
CA ALA A 551 2.54 32.78 -9.31
C ALA A 551 1.05 32.46 -9.44
N ARG A 552 0.19 33.45 -9.74
CA ARG A 552 -1.27 33.30 -9.86
C ARG A 552 -1.70 32.96 -11.27
N ALA A 553 -1.12 33.65 -12.26
CA ALA A 553 -1.40 33.43 -13.68
C ALA A 553 -1.20 31.95 -14.06
N ARG A 554 -0.11 31.31 -13.62
CA ARG A 554 0.15 29.90 -13.95
C ARG A 554 -0.96 28.93 -13.49
N TYR A 555 -1.60 29.16 -12.34
CA TYR A 555 -2.69 28.32 -11.84
C TYR A 555 -3.97 28.53 -12.65
N ARG A 556 -4.31 29.80 -12.96
CA ARG A 556 -5.44 30.14 -13.84
C ARG A 556 -5.28 29.47 -15.21
N LEU A 557 -4.12 29.69 -15.86
CA LEU A 557 -3.79 29.14 -17.17
C LEU A 557 -3.82 27.61 -17.18
N HIS A 558 -3.38 26.94 -16.10
CA HIS A 558 -3.49 25.49 -15.97
C HIS A 558 -4.95 25.01 -16.05
N HIS A 559 -5.88 25.69 -15.39
CA HIS A 559 -7.29 25.30 -15.40
C HIS A 559 -8.00 25.65 -16.71
N GLU A 560 -7.61 26.72 -17.39
CA GLU A 560 -8.06 27.04 -18.76
C GLU A 560 -7.60 25.98 -19.75
N LEU A 561 -6.32 25.58 -19.68
CA LEU A 561 -5.78 24.53 -20.54
C LEU A 561 -6.54 23.20 -20.33
N ALA A 562 -6.86 22.86 -19.09
CA ALA A 562 -7.66 21.67 -18.76
C ALA A 562 -9.13 21.74 -19.22
N LEU A 563 -9.65 22.94 -19.50
CA LEU A 563 -10.95 23.17 -20.14
C LEU A 563 -10.85 23.18 -21.68
N GLY A 564 -9.64 23.18 -22.23
CA GLY A 564 -9.36 23.19 -23.67
C GLY A 564 -9.08 24.57 -24.23
N ASP A 565 -9.04 25.62 -23.40
CA ASP A 565 -8.68 26.96 -23.82
C ASP A 565 -7.17 27.16 -23.73
N THR A 566 -6.55 27.43 -24.88
CA THR A 566 -5.10 27.61 -25.00
C THR A 566 -4.71 29.05 -25.30
N ALA A 567 -5.66 29.91 -25.66
CA ALA A 567 -5.38 31.24 -26.20
C ALA A 567 -4.65 32.12 -25.17
N ASP A 568 -5.13 32.12 -23.93
CA ASP A 568 -4.56 32.89 -22.83
C ASP A 568 -3.17 32.38 -22.43
N ALA A 569 -2.95 31.07 -22.46
CA ALA A 569 -1.63 30.48 -22.16
C ALA A 569 -0.60 30.87 -23.21
N VAL A 570 -0.94 30.80 -24.50
CA VAL A 570 -0.07 31.25 -25.60
C VAL A 570 0.17 32.75 -25.50
N ALA A 571 -0.86 33.55 -25.22
CA ALA A 571 -0.73 34.99 -25.06
C ALA A 571 0.21 35.34 -23.90
N TYR A 572 0.04 34.71 -22.73
CA TYR A 572 0.87 34.93 -21.56
C TYR A 572 2.33 34.51 -21.77
N LEU A 573 2.58 33.33 -22.32
CA LEU A 573 3.95 32.86 -22.59
C LEU A 573 4.65 33.76 -23.62
N ARG A 574 3.94 34.23 -24.64
CA ARG A 574 4.48 35.19 -25.63
C ARG A 574 4.81 36.53 -25.00
N THR A 575 3.91 37.10 -24.20
CA THR A 575 4.12 38.43 -23.59
C THR A 575 5.21 38.40 -22.52
N THR A 576 5.32 37.28 -21.79
CA THR A 576 6.33 37.14 -20.74
C THR A 576 7.70 36.68 -21.24
N PHE A 577 7.81 36.20 -22.48
CA PHE A 577 9.00 35.58 -23.05
C PHE A 577 10.30 36.36 -22.83
N ARG A 578 10.26 37.71 -22.82
CA ARG A 578 11.44 38.57 -22.58
C ARG A 578 11.41 39.34 -21.26
N THR A 579 10.34 39.21 -20.48
CA THR A 579 10.13 40.02 -19.27
C THR A 579 10.38 39.24 -17.98
N VAL A 580 10.28 37.90 -18.03
CA VAL A 580 10.65 37.02 -16.91
C VAL A 580 11.99 36.33 -17.16
N THR A 581 12.55 35.70 -16.12
CA THR A 581 13.78 34.91 -16.31
C THR A 581 13.49 33.67 -17.17
N PRO A 582 14.46 33.18 -17.96
CA PRO A 582 14.27 31.98 -18.80
C PRO A 582 13.86 30.74 -18.00
N TYR A 583 14.42 30.59 -16.79
CA TYR A 583 14.05 29.51 -15.87
C TYR A 583 12.59 29.62 -15.46
N ALA A 584 12.14 30.79 -14.99
CA ALA A 584 10.75 31.00 -14.62
C ALA A 584 9.79 30.83 -15.80
N TRP A 585 10.21 31.19 -17.02
CA TRP A 585 9.43 30.96 -18.24
C TRP A 585 9.26 29.46 -18.53
N LEU A 586 10.35 28.69 -18.48
CA LEU A 586 10.32 27.23 -18.66
C LEU A 586 9.54 26.52 -17.54
N GLU A 587 9.68 26.95 -16.30
CA GLU A 587 8.89 26.45 -15.16
C GLU A 587 7.40 26.73 -15.36
N THR A 588 7.05 27.92 -15.85
CA THR A 588 5.66 28.27 -16.14
C THR A 588 5.10 27.43 -17.28
N LEU A 589 5.87 27.23 -18.36
CA LEU A 589 5.50 26.35 -19.47
C LEU A 589 5.22 24.94 -18.96
N LEU A 590 6.16 24.31 -18.26
CA LEU A 590 6.00 22.96 -17.71
C LEU A 590 4.82 22.85 -16.73
N PHE A 591 4.61 23.86 -15.90
CA PHE A 591 3.50 23.88 -14.95
C PHE A 591 2.15 23.96 -15.66
N VAL A 592 1.99 24.87 -16.61
CA VAL A 592 0.74 25.06 -17.36
C VAL A 592 0.44 23.83 -18.21
N THR A 593 1.44 23.26 -18.90
CA THR A 593 1.27 22.05 -19.71
C THR A 593 1.13 20.76 -18.90
N SER A 594 1.30 20.81 -17.58
CA SER A 594 0.91 19.68 -16.70
C SER A 594 -0.61 19.56 -16.55
N ALA A 595 -1.37 20.47 -17.16
CA ALA A 595 -2.82 20.42 -17.19
C ALA A 595 -3.29 19.09 -17.80
N PRO A 596 -4.25 18.41 -17.16
CA PRO A 596 -4.83 17.19 -17.70
C PRO A 596 -5.49 17.47 -19.06
N TYR A 597 -5.27 16.58 -20.02
CA TYR A 597 -5.91 16.61 -21.33
C TYR A 597 -6.75 15.36 -21.53
N TYR A 598 -8.04 15.55 -21.77
CA TYR A 598 -8.98 14.45 -22.05
C TYR A 598 -9.85 14.74 -23.30
N HIS A 599 -9.51 15.76 -24.11
CA HIS A 599 -10.35 16.26 -25.22
C HIS A 599 -10.45 15.30 -26.42
N ALA A 600 -11.45 15.44 -27.31
CA ALA A 600 -11.75 16.61 -28.15
C ALA A 600 -13.07 17.35 -27.80
N HIS A 601 -13.03 18.55 -27.21
CA HIS A 601 -14.24 19.40 -27.06
C HIS A 601 -14.27 20.60 -28.01
N ASP A 602 -15.48 21.04 -28.38
CA ASP A 602 -15.76 22.32 -29.02
C ASP A 602 -15.70 23.50 -28.01
N PRO A 603 -15.80 24.77 -28.46
CA PRO A 603 -15.83 25.95 -27.59
C PRO A 603 -16.98 25.96 -26.55
N HIS A 604 -17.89 25.00 -26.60
CA HIS A 604 -18.99 24.81 -25.65
C HIS A 604 -18.80 23.58 -24.74
N GLY A 605 -17.67 22.87 -24.85
CA GLY A 605 -17.36 21.71 -24.02
C GLY A 605 -18.08 20.43 -24.46
N ARG A 606 -18.48 20.31 -25.73
CA ARG A 606 -19.10 19.10 -26.30
C ARG A 606 -18.08 18.32 -27.10
N ASP A 607 -18.16 16.99 -27.07
CA ASP A 607 -17.32 16.13 -27.91
C ASP A 607 -17.46 16.47 -29.40
N ILE A 608 -16.38 16.95 -30.01
CA ILE A 608 -16.30 17.01 -31.47
C ILE A 608 -16.00 15.58 -31.93
N GLY A 609 -16.86 15.02 -32.77
CA GLY A 609 -16.71 13.68 -33.36
C GLY A 609 -15.49 13.49 -34.28
N ALA A 610 -14.40 14.24 -34.10
CA ALA A 610 -13.12 14.01 -34.78
C ALA A 610 -12.26 13.08 -33.90
N PRO A 611 -11.96 11.85 -34.37
CA PRO A 611 -11.03 10.97 -33.68
C PRO A 611 -9.61 11.53 -33.82
N GLY A 612 -9.09 12.21 -32.80
CA GLY A 612 -7.67 12.61 -32.79
C GLY A 612 -7.27 13.63 -31.73
N ASP A 613 -6.06 13.45 -31.18
CA ASP A 613 -5.37 14.43 -30.34
C ASP A 613 -4.96 15.65 -31.18
N HIS A 614 -5.70 16.75 -31.05
CA HIS A 614 -5.46 18.00 -31.79
C HIS A 614 -4.08 18.61 -31.45
N ARG A 615 -3.52 18.32 -30.27
CA ARG A 615 -2.22 18.87 -29.86
C ARG A 615 -1.11 18.41 -30.79
N LYS A 616 -1.16 17.17 -31.27
CA LYS A 616 -0.17 16.67 -32.24
C LYS A 616 -0.22 17.47 -33.55
N ALA A 617 -1.42 17.75 -34.07
CA ALA A 617 -1.56 18.51 -35.31
C ALA A 617 -1.02 19.94 -35.18
N VAL A 618 -1.32 20.61 -34.06
CA VAL A 618 -0.81 21.94 -33.73
C VAL A 618 0.71 21.92 -33.56
N ALA A 619 1.24 21.03 -32.74
CA ALA A 619 2.67 20.91 -32.48
C ALA A 619 3.47 20.76 -33.78
N LEU A 620 2.97 19.97 -34.73
CA LEU A 620 3.58 19.72 -36.03
C LEU A 620 3.30 20.80 -37.08
N ALA A 621 2.79 21.97 -36.67
CA ALA A 621 2.48 23.11 -37.54
C ALA A 621 1.40 22.84 -38.62
N ARG A 622 0.59 21.79 -38.48
CA ARG A 622 -0.39 21.40 -39.50
C ARG A 622 -1.59 22.36 -39.56
N THR A 623 -1.80 23.13 -38.49
CA THR A 623 -2.90 24.10 -38.36
C THR A 623 -2.42 25.56 -38.36
N ASP A 624 -1.12 25.82 -38.56
CA ASP A 624 -0.57 27.18 -38.47
C ASP A 624 -1.14 28.11 -39.55
N ALA A 625 -1.56 27.57 -40.70
CA ALA A 625 -2.17 28.36 -41.78
C ALA A 625 -3.61 28.83 -41.46
N GLU A 626 -4.26 28.20 -40.50
CA GLU A 626 -5.64 28.51 -40.08
C GLU A 626 -5.67 29.44 -38.85
N GLU A 627 -4.53 29.64 -38.21
CA GLU A 627 -4.38 30.50 -37.04
C GLU A 627 -4.14 31.96 -37.47
N ASP A 628 -4.93 32.90 -36.93
CA ASP A 628 -4.75 34.34 -37.16
C ASP A 628 -4.18 35.03 -35.91
N PRO A 629 -2.87 35.34 -35.87
CA PRO A 629 -2.24 35.97 -34.71
C PRO A 629 -2.85 37.34 -34.42
N PRO A 630 -3.04 37.72 -33.14
CA PRO A 630 -3.61 39.01 -32.77
C PRO A 630 -2.85 40.20 -33.39
N ALA A 631 -3.58 41.26 -33.78
CA ALA A 631 -2.97 42.44 -34.37
C ALA A 631 -1.90 43.06 -33.46
N GLY A 632 -0.74 43.41 -34.03
CA GLY A 632 0.37 44.06 -33.32
C GLY A 632 1.32 43.12 -32.57
N VAL A 633 1.16 41.80 -32.69
CA VAL A 633 2.10 40.80 -32.14
C VAL A 633 3.05 40.27 -33.21
N ASP A 634 4.23 39.79 -32.81
CA ASP A 634 5.13 39.05 -33.71
C ASP A 634 4.51 37.68 -34.08
N PRO A 635 4.11 37.46 -35.34
CA PRO A 635 3.47 36.21 -35.77
C PRO A 635 4.38 35.00 -35.61
N ALA A 636 5.68 35.15 -35.84
CA ALA A 636 6.64 34.05 -35.78
C ALA A 636 6.85 33.59 -34.34
N LEU A 637 7.00 34.52 -33.40
CA LEU A 637 7.07 34.21 -31.98
C LEU A 637 5.77 33.58 -31.47
N HIS A 638 4.61 34.12 -31.87
CA HIS A 638 3.31 33.61 -31.45
C HIS A 638 3.11 32.15 -31.89
N LEU A 639 3.31 31.84 -33.17
CA LEU A 639 3.17 30.47 -33.68
C LEU A 639 4.19 29.52 -33.05
N THR A 640 5.43 29.97 -32.82
CA THR A 640 6.46 29.15 -32.17
C THR A 640 6.09 28.80 -30.72
N VAL A 641 5.60 29.77 -29.95
CA VAL A 641 5.12 29.52 -28.58
C VAL A 641 3.90 28.60 -28.58
N ARG A 642 2.95 28.79 -29.51
CA ARG A 642 1.78 27.92 -29.66
C ARG A 642 2.18 26.47 -29.93
N ARG A 643 3.02 26.22 -30.93
CA ARG A 643 3.49 24.86 -31.23
C ARG A 643 4.23 24.24 -30.06
N LEU A 644 5.12 24.99 -29.41
CA LEU A 644 5.88 24.50 -28.26
C LEU A 644 4.97 24.14 -27.09
N LEU A 645 3.98 24.97 -26.77
CA LEU A 645 2.98 24.69 -25.73
C LEU A 645 2.30 23.33 -25.99
N HIS A 646 1.79 23.13 -27.21
CA HIS A 646 1.11 21.88 -27.57
C HIS A 646 2.06 20.67 -27.63
N ALA A 647 3.30 20.86 -28.09
CA ALA A 647 4.30 19.81 -28.13
C ALA A 647 4.64 19.32 -26.71
N VAL A 648 4.96 20.26 -25.81
CA VAL A 648 5.26 19.95 -24.40
C VAL A 648 4.05 19.30 -23.74
N TRP A 649 2.85 19.86 -23.93
CA TRP A 649 1.61 19.31 -23.37
C TRP A 649 1.35 17.87 -23.79
N GLN A 650 1.56 17.53 -25.07
CA GLN A 650 1.37 16.18 -25.58
C GLN A 650 2.44 15.21 -25.07
N VAL A 651 3.73 15.58 -25.07
CA VAL A 651 4.80 14.65 -24.66
C VAL A 651 4.84 14.41 -23.14
N THR A 652 4.33 15.33 -22.33
CA THR A 652 4.22 15.17 -20.87
C THR A 652 2.98 14.41 -20.43
N ASP A 653 2.02 14.18 -21.33
CA ASP A 653 0.75 13.55 -20.99
C ASP A 653 0.94 12.06 -20.60
N PRO A 654 0.55 11.64 -19.38
CA PRO A 654 0.72 10.24 -18.95
C PRO A 654 -0.18 9.25 -19.71
N LEU A 655 -1.16 9.71 -20.47
CA LEU A 655 -2.17 8.87 -21.13
C LEU A 655 -1.86 8.53 -22.58
N VAL A 656 -0.89 9.22 -23.20
CA VAL A 656 -0.53 9.03 -24.62
C VAL A 656 0.77 8.25 -24.78
N LEU A 657 1.03 7.72 -25.97
CA LEU A 657 2.36 7.16 -26.28
C LEU A 657 3.36 8.29 -26.58
N PRO A 658 4.66 8.14 -26.20
CA PRO A 658 5.71 9.02 -26.69
C PRO A 658 5.74 9.08 -28.23
N ASP A 659 5.91 10.29 -28.78
CA ASP A 659 5.89 10.54 -30.22
C ASP A 659 7.20 11.22 -30.68
N GLU A 660 7.96 10.53 -31.54
CA GLU A 660 9.26 11.00 -32.04
C GLU A 660 9.16 12.25 -32.93
N GLU A 661 8.08 12.37 -33.72
CA GLU A 661 7.87 13.51 -34.62
C GLU A 661 7.63 14.78 -33.79
N VAL A 662 6.81 14.68 -32.74
CA VAL A 662 6.52 15.80 -31.84
C VAL A 662 7.74 16.15 -30.97
N ALA A 663 8.48 15.15 -30.48
CA ALA A 663 9.72 15.40 -29.74
C ALA A 663 10.78 16.13 -30.59
N GLY A 664 10.92 15.73 -31.87
CA GLY A 664 11.79 16.41 -32.83
C GLY A 664 11.34 17.85 -33.12
N ARG A 665 10.02 18.10 -33.18
CA ARG A 665 9.50 19.46 -33.37
C ARG A 665 9.68 20.34 -32.13
N MET A 666 9.48 19.80 -30.94
CA MET A 666 9.78 20.46 -29.68
C MET A 666 11.24 20.93 -29.61
N HIS A 667 12.18 20.08 -30.03
CA HIS A 667 13.61 20.44 -30.15
C HIS A 667 13.80 21.66 -31.04
N PHE A 668 13.26 21.62 -32.26
CA PHE A 668 13.39 22.70 -33.24
C PHE A 668 12.82 24.02 -32.71
N ASP A 669 11.60 24.01 -32.15
CA ASP A 669 10.97 25.24 -31.66
C ASP A 669 11.72 25.83 -30.45
N LEU A 670 12.27 25.01 -29.55
CA LEU A 670 13.15 25.48 -28.45
C LEU A 670 14.46 26.09 -28.96
N GLU A 671 15.07 25.49 -29.98
CA GLU A 671 16.29 26.02 -30.60
C GLU A 671 16.02 27.37 -31.27
N GLN A 672 14.90 27.52 -31.99
CA GLN A 672 14.49 28.81 -32.56
C GLN A 672 14.33 29.88 -31.48
N LEU A 673 13.65 29.56 -30.38
CA LEU A 673 13.50 30.51 -29.26
C LEU A 673 14.84 30.88 -28.63
N SER A 674 15.78 29.93 -28.52
CA SER A 674 17.13 30.17 -27.97
C SER A 674 17.91 31.20 -28.80
N ASN A 675 17.74 31.18 -30.13
CA ASN A 675 18.38 32.14 -31.04
C ASN A 675 17.75 33.54 -30.97
N ILE A 676 16.46 33.62 -30.66
CA ILE A 676 15.69 34.88 -30.60
C ILE A 676 15.89 35.61 -29.26
N TRP A 677 16.33 34.91 -28.20
CA TRP A 677 16.50 35.45 -26.85
C TRP A 677 17.92 35.25 -26.31
N PRO A 678 18.83 36.23 -26.49
CA PRO A 678 20.23 36.11 -26.06
C PRO A 678 20.41 35.76 -24.57
N ALA A 679 19.62 36.39 -23.68
CA ALA A 679 19.67 36.15 -22.24
C ALA A 679 19.06 34.78 -21.81
N GLY A 680 18.26 34.15 -22.67
CA GLY A 680 17.69 32.81 -22.46
C GLY A 680 18.31 31.70 -23.31
N SER A 681 19.35 32.02 -24.08
CA SER A 681 19.99 31.11 -25.03
C SER A 681 20.44 29.80 -24.38
N GLU A 682 21.17 29.87 -23.26
CA GLU A 682 21.71 28.68 -22.57
C GLU A 682 20.63 27.74 -21.99
N PRO A 683 19.66 28.19 -21.17
CA PRO A 683 18.64 27.31 -20.60
C PRO A 683 17.69 26.74 -21.67
N LEU A 684 17.32 27.53 -22.68
CA LEU A 684 16.48 27.05 -23.79
C LEU A 684 17.21 26.04 -24.67
N TRP A 685 18.48 26.29 -24.99
CA TRP A 685 19.30 25.35 -25.76
C TRP A 685 19.51 24.03 -25.00
N ARG A 686 19.78 24.08 -23.69
CA ARG A 686 19.85 22.85 -22.88
C ARG A 686 18.54 22.09 -22.84
N ALA A 687 17.41 22.79 -22.72
CA ALA A 687 16.08 22.17 -22.77
C ALA A 687 15.86 21.49 -24.14
N ALA A 688 16.25 22.14 -25.24
CA ALA A 688 16.18 21.56 -26.58
C ALA A 688 16.95 20.24 -26.69
N GLN A 689 18.10 20.11 -26.03
CA GLN A 689 18.90 18.86 -26.04
C GLN A 689 18.30 17.78 -25.12
N GLN A 690 17.85 18.14 -23.92
CA GLN A 690 17.48 17.17 -22.87
C GLN A 690 16.02 16.69 -22.97
N TRP A 691 15.07 17.58 -23.31
CA TRP A 691 13.65 17.26 -23.24
C TRP A 691 13.20 16.17 -24.23
N PRO A 692 13.67 16.14 -25.50
CA PRO A 692 13.28 15.08 -26.43
C PRO A 692 13.67 13.69 -25.93
N GLU A 693 14.89 13.55 -25.42
CA GLU A 693 15.38 12.28 -24.85
C GLU A 693 14.56 11.89 -23.61
N GLN A 694 14.30 12.84 -22.71
CA GLN A 694 13.48 12.60 -21.51
C GLN A 694 12.06 12.15 -21.88
N ALA A 695 11.40 12.85 -22.82
CA ALA A 695 10.06 12.53 -23.29
C ALA A 695 9.97 11.10 -23.88
N LEU A 696 10.89 10.74 -24.78
CA LEU A 696 10.94 9.42 -25.42
C LEU A 696 11.29 8.31 -24.44
N ALA A 697 12.11 8.59 -23.43
CA ALA A 697 12.41 7.66 -22.34
C ALA A 697 11.28 7.55 -21.30
N GLY A 698 10.17 8.29 -21.45
CA GLY A 698 9.07 8.34 -20.48
C GLY A 698 9.42 9.02 -19.16
N ARG A 699 10.48 9.83 -19.13
CA ARG A 699 10.93 10.58 -17.96
C ARG A 699 10.22 11.94 -17.88
N PRO A 700 9.97 12.48 -16.68
CA PRO A 700 9.42 13.83 -16.55
C PRO A 700 10.42 14.86 -17.08
N LEU A 701 9.91 15.86 -17.80
CA LEU A 701 10.71 17.00 -18.24
C LEU A 701 11.12 17.85 -17.04
N ARG A 702 12.37 18.31 -17.02
CA ARG A 702 12.89 19.19 -15.96
C ARG A 702 13.56 20.40 -16.54
N VAL A 703 13.50 21.52 -15.82
CA VAL A 703 14.26 22.72 -16.18
C VAL A 703 15.75 22.43 -15.96
N PRO A 704 16.62 22.61 -16.98
CA PRO A 704 18.04 22.30 -16.85
C PRO A 704 18.71 23.14 -15.74
N GLY A 705 19.51 22.52 -14.86
CA GLY A 705 20.25 23.25 -13.80
C GLY A 705 19.47 23.53 -12.50
N GLY A 706 18.27 22.96 -12.34
CA GLY A 706 17.47 23.10 -11.10
C GLY A 706 17.93 22.23 -9.92
N ASP A 707 18.66 21.13 -10.17
CA ASP A 707 19.02 20.15 -9.13
C ASP A 707 20.04 20.70 -8.08
N ASP A 708 20.72 21.81 -8.35
CA ASP A 708 21.71 22.42 -7.43
C ASP A 708 21.09 23.28 -6.31
N ARG A 709 19.77 23.52 -6.31
CA ARG A 709 19.12 24.41 -5.33
C ARG A 709 18.47 23.69 -4.14
N ASP A 710 18.17 22.40 -4.25
CA ASP A 710 17.48 21.63 -3.18
C ASP A 710 18.42 20.69 -2.38
N GLY A 711 19.72 20.67 -2.68
CA GLY A 711 20.74 19.90 -1.93
C GLY A 711 21.27 20.57 -0.66
N GLY A 712 20.66 21.67 -0.21
CA GLY A 712 21.20 22.56 0.83
C GLY A 712 20.26 22.81 2.00
N GLY A 713 19.71 21.78 2.62
CA GLY A 713 18.93 21.92 3.87
C GLY A 713 18.73 20.57 4.55
N ARG A 714 19.42 20.36 5.66
CA ARG A 714 19.44 19.13 6.46
C ARG A 714 18.09 18.71 7.01
#